data_AF-A0A2N7DGR6-F1
#
_entry.id   AF-A0A2N7DGR6-F1
#
_cell.length_a   1.000
_cell.length_b   1.000
_cell.length_c   1.000
_cell.angle_alpha   90.00
_cell.angle_beta   90.00
_cell.angle_gamma   90.00
#
_symmetry.space_group_name_H-M   'P 1'
#
loop_
_entity.id
_entity.type
_entity.pdbx_description
1 polymer ?
#
loop_
_entity_poly.entity_id
_entity_poly.type
_entity_poly.pdbx_seq_one_letter_code
_entity_poly.pdbx_strand_id
1 'polypeptide(L)'
;MNTNKTKIAVLLSTVLVAGYGCKSTPTTDINVDNNGEEVTAAFPDFESDNFFNSVKAEHAKTKISNDAGVTAGSKALQIDFDAVSDANKYKYWPNVKFFPVSGEWNWNSKGSLKVDVTNPLDTPANVIFKLVDNVGQMGAETNQLNYAVNIAAGETQTIEMLFNGGTRKLDGYWNGDNLNLRKLVELQVFVQGPADAQSIVLDNLELVNATGDFISAEEKVVEVGPVPTVAAITSFEGGEETFVSAERSNSTQTRIVDTTDGKGLEVKFSSSNAYPNVTFMPKSPWNWSDKGDFNLAFDIENPTDDPIQMFVRVDQAENANWGGTADGVTDSMSSYMTILPGKKTTYYMSLRELEGKMTSGMRSEPPKLSYDAQAISYGWGETGLDVSNIDNVQLYLQNPTKDAKIIVDSIRLVPNLDADTSRYMGIVDQYGQFTGDEWEEKVHSDEDLREAGKEALAQLGDVKPMEDRCKFGGWKDGPRLEATGFFRTEKVDGKWTMVDPEGCMFFMTGLDNIRMDDTVTITGIDFSDKDTKEGRVVASELRHSMFEWLPEENDPLAINYDYAGWIHSGALDKGEVFSFYRANLMRKYDTDQAEAMQIWKDVTLDRMVDWGFTTLGNWIDPMFFGSDRVAYEAHGWIYGDHKRISTGNDYWGPIHDPFDPEFKNSARDMANEVASRVKDDDQWLVGVFVDNEISWGNVMNEANHYGLVVNALAYDAKESPAKKVFANYLKGKYATIAKLNSAWGSKVASWDEFNQSFDHRSALTAGMKTDYSELLQMLSEKYFSVVRGEVKRVLPNHLYLGARFADWGVTPEIARGAAKYVDVMSYNLYANDLNYGKKAHWKKLLPELDKPSVIGEFHFGATDTGLFHGGIISVSNQKERAEMYTQYMDSIVKDPYFVGAHWFQYLDSPATGRAWDGENYNVGFVTIADEPYVELIDAAKQFNADLYTKRFGK
;
A
#
# COMPACT_ATOMS: atom_id res chain seq x y z
N MET A 1 -15.71 -53.98 -17.12
CA MET A 1 -15.95 -53.28 -18.40
C MET A 1 -15.99 -51.79 -18.09
N ASN A 2 -15.14 -51.03 -18.78
CA ASN A 2 -14.98 -49.56 -18.80
C ASN A 2 -14.33 -48.88 -17.58
N THR A 3 -13.02 -49.07 -17.49
CA THR A 3 -12.00 -48.13 -16.98
C THR A 3 -11.52 -47.21 -18.11
N ASN A 4 -11.47 -45.89 -17.89
CA ASN A 4 -10.46 -44.92 -18.38
C ASN A 4 -11.01 -43.48 -18.42
N LYS A 5 -10.83 -42.69 -17.35
CA LYS A 5 -10.88 -41.21 -17.38
C LYS A 5 -10.06 -40.51 -16.27
N THR A 6 -8.99 -41.13 -15.74
CA THR A 6 -8.24 -40.54 -14.61
C THR A 6 -6.72 -40.66 -14.74
N LYS A 7 -6.15 -40.28 -15.90
CA LYS A 7 -4.69 -40.40 -16.15
C LYS A 7 -4.04 -39.22 -16.89
N ILE A 8 -4.57 -38.00 -16.80
CA ILE A 8 -3.94 -36.82 -17.43
C ILE A 8 -3.43 -35.78 -16.42
N ALA A 9 -3.90 -35.76 -15.17
CA ALA A 9 -3.47 -34.74 -14.19
C ALA A 9 -2.20 -35.07 -13.38
N VAL A 10 -1.61 -36.27 -13.52
CA VAL A 10 -0.47 -36.72 -12.67
C VAL A 10 0.87 -36.77 -13.43
N LEU A 11 0.92 -36.39 -14.71
CA LEU A 11 2.15 -36.51 -15.51
C LEU A 11 3.00 -35.23 -15.61
N LEU A 12 2.57 -34.10 -15.06
CA LEU A 12 3.27 -32.81 -15.15
C LEU A 12 4.12 -32.45 -13.92
N SER A 13 3.98 -33.16 -12.80
CA SER A 13 4.72 -32.87 -11.55
C SER A 13 5.99 -33.70 -11.33
N THR A 14 6.36 -34.61 -12.23
CA THR A 14 7.48 -35.57 -12.01
C THR A 14 8.65 -35.50 -13.01
N VAL A 15 8.82 -34.41 -13.78
CA VAL A 15 9.91 -34.32 -14.78
C VAL A 15 11.01 -33.28 -14.45
N LEU A 16 10.91 -32.52 -13.36
CA LEU A 16 11.93 -31.51 -12.99
C LEU A 16 12.88 -31.87 -11.83
N VAL A 17 12.90 -33.13 -11.38
CA VAL A 17 13.83 -33.60 -10.33
C VAL A 17 14.70 -34.75 -10.84
N ALA A 18 15.57 -34.48 -11.82
CA ALA A 18 16.72 -35.34 -12.11
C ALA A 18 17.75 -34.62 -13.00
N GLY A 19 18.76 -34.02 -12.35
CA GLY A 19 20.11 -34.01 -12.89
C GLY A 19 20.67 -32.65 -13.28
N TYR A 20 21.16 -31.89 -12.30
CA TYR A 20 22.49 -31.28 -12.40
C TYR A 20 23.16 -31.35 -11.02
N GLY A 21 24.11 -32.29 -10.90
CA GLY A 21 24.90 -32.48 -9.70
C GLY A 21 25.83 -31.30 -9.44
N CYS A 22 25.98 -31.00 -8.15
CA CYS A 22 26.99 -30.11 -7.59
C CYS A 22 28.37 -30.29 -8.24
N LYS A 23 28.90 -29.19 -8.77
CA LYS A 23 30.33 -28.88 -8.68
C LYS A 23 30.47 -27.46 -8.15
N SER A 24 30.88 -27.39 -6.89
CA SER A 24 31.39 -26.18 -6.25
C SER A 24 32.44 -25.52 -7.14
N THR A 25 32.18 -24.30 -7.59
CA THR A 25 33.20 -23.43 -8.20
C THR A 25 33.57 -22.37 -7.15
N PRO A 26 34.86 -22.01 -6.99
CA PRO A 26 35.33 -21.25 -5.84
C PRO A 26 34.75 -19.83 -5.83
N THR A 27 34.38 -19.36 -4.65
CA THR A 27 34.09 -17.96 -4.32
C THR A 27 35.20 -17.05 -4.85
N THR A 28 34.92 -16.35 -5.95
CA THR A 28 35.60 -15.09 -6.25
C THR A 28 34.93 -14.03 -5.40
N ASP A 29 35.68 -13.47 -4.45
CA ASP A 29 35.32 -12.30 -3.67
C ASP A 29 34.86 -11.18 -4.61
N ILE A 30 33.55 -11.03 -4.75
CA ILE A 30 32.97 -9.78 -5.25
C ILE A 30 33.01 -8.84 -4.05
N ASN A 31 34.01 -7.96 -4.04
CA ASN A 31 33.95 -6.73 -3.25
C ASN A 31 32.69 -5.99 -3.73
N VAL A 32 31.59 -6.18 -3.03
CA VAL A 32 30.43 -5.29 -3.10
C VAL A 32 30.90 -4.01 -2.44
N ASP A 33 31.12 -2.99 -3.27
CA ASP A 33 31.41 -1.64 -2.81
C ASP A 33 30.20 -1.18 -1.99
N ASN A 34 30.32 -1.22 -0.67
CA ASN A 34 29.32 -0.81 0.33
C ASN A 34 29.16 0.71 0.38
N ASN A 35 28.90 1.34 -0.76
CA ASN A 35 28.43 2.72 -0.81
C ASN A 35 26.96 2.70 -1.18
N GLY A 36 26.10 2.64 -0.14
CA GLY A 36 24.69 2.93 -0.25
C GLY A 36 24.47 4.39 -0.62
N GLU A 37 24.68 4.73 -1.90
CA GLU A 37 24.09 5.94 -2.46
C GLU A 37 22.59 5.67 -2.61
N GLU A 38 21.78 6.32 -1.79
CA GLU A 38 20.36 6.53 -2.08
C GLU A 38 20.25 6.94 -3.55
N VAL A 39 19.60 6.11 -4.38
CA VAL A 39 19.21 6.53 -5.72
C VAL A 39 18.15 7.60 -5.53
N THR A 40 18.58 8.85 -5.42
CA THR A 40 17.70 10.00 -5.38
C THR A 40 16.84 9.96 -6.63
N ALA A 41 15.53 9.86 -6.48
CA ALA A 41 14.60 9.86 -7.60
C ALA A 41 14.88 11.13 -8.43
N ALA A 42 15.30 10.98 -9.69
CA ALA A 42 15.61 12.14 -10.52
C ALA A 42 14.32 12.94 -10.83
N PHE A 43 14.38 14.26 -10.73
CA PHE A 43 13.26 15.17 -11.01
C PHE A 43 13.78 16.52 -11.55
N PRO A 44 12.89 17.41 -12.06
CA PRO A 44 13.25 18.78 -12.46
C PRO A 44 14.00 19.55 -11.36
N ASP A 45 15.28 19.82 -11.57
CA ASP A 45 16.11 20.62 -10.66
C ASP A 45 16.29 22.04 -11.22
N PHE A 46 15.66 23.02 -10.57
CA PHE A 46 15.72 24.43 -10.99
C PHE A 46 17.10 25.07 -10.78
N GLU A 47 18.04 24.41 -10.08
CA GLU A 47 19.41 24.91 -9.96
C GLU A 47 20.32 24.41 -11.10
N SER A 48 19.88 23.41 -11.86
CA SER A 48 20.64 22.73 -12.91
C SER A 48 20.53 23.38 -14.28
N ASP A 49 21.67 23.75 -14.87
CA ASP A 49 21.71 24.28 -16.24
C ASP A 49 21.29 23.21 -17.28
N ASN A 50 21.54 21.93 -16.99
CA ASN A 50 21.09 20.82 -17.84
C ASN A 50 19.56 20.72 -17.89
N PHE A 51 18.89 20.99 -16.76
CA PHE A 51 17.43 21.03 -16.72
C PHE A 51 16.90 22.14 -17.63
N PHE A 52 17.38 23.39 -17.50
CA PHE A 52 16.91 24.49 -18.34
C PHE A 52 17.13 24.26 -19.84
N ASN A 53 18.22 23.59 -20.22
CA ASN A 53 18.49 23.22 -21.61
C ASN A 53 17.52 22.16 -22.17
N SER A 54 16.86 21.39 -21.30
CA SER A 54 15.89 20.34 -21.68
C SER A 54 14.45 20.85 -21.81
N VAL A 55 14.15 22.06 -21.32
CA VAL A 55 12.81 22.65 -21.32
C VAL A 55 12.37 22.97 -22.74
N LYS A 56 11.19 22.46 -23.15
CA LYS A 56 10.58 22.77 -24.45
C LYS A 56 9.31 23.58 -24.25
N ALA A 57 9.20 24.72 -24.91
CA ALA A 57 8.05 25.61 -24.83
C ALA A 57 7.36 25.74 -26.20
N GLU A 58 6.04 25.64 -26.22
CA GLU A 58 5.20 25.80 -27.41
C GLU A 58 4.08 26.79 -27.09
N HIS A 59 3.96 27.86 -27.89
CA HIS A 59 3.04 28.98 -27.60
C HIS A 59 3.25 29.58 -26.19
N ALA A 60 4.48 29.50 -25.68
CA ALA A 60 4.93 30.02 -24.41
C ALA A 60 6.41 30.42 -24.49
N LYS A 61 6.89 31.21 -23.53
CA LYS A 61 8.31 31.56 -23.37
C LYS A 61 8.76 31.20 -21.96
N THR A 62 10.00 30.75 -21.84
CA THR A 62 10.62 30.43 -20.56
C THR A 62 11.87 31.27 -20.33
N LYS A 63 12.15 31.61 -19.07
CA LYS A 63 13.41 32.24 -18.66
C LYS A 63 13.72 31.90 -17.20
N ILE A 64 15.01 31.99 -16.87
CA ILE A 64 15.48 31.87 -15.49
C ILE A 64 15.14 33.16 -14.73
N SER A 65 14.53 33.03 -13.56
CA SER A 65 14.33 34.11 -12.59
C SER A 65 15.31 33.94 -11.44
N ASN A 66 16.03 35.00 -11.07
CA ASN A 66 16.98 34.99 -9.94
C ASN A 66 16.51 35.86 -8.77
N ASP A 67 15.33 36.48 -8.87
CA ASP A 67 14.82 37.42 -7.88
C ASP A 67 13.33 37.16 -7.61
N ALA A 68 12.47 37.34 -8.60
CA ALA A 68 11.01 37.25 -8.43
C ALA A 68 10.53 35.79 -8.50
N GLY A 69 9.84 35.34 -7.43
CA GLY A 69 9.26 34.00 -7.34
C GLY A 69 10.24 32.89 -6.98
N VAL A 70 11.46 33.23 -6.55
CA VAL A 70 12.41 32.27 -5.97
C VAL A 70 12.03 32.04 -4.50
N THR A 71 11.59 30.83 -4.18
CA THR A 71 11.21 30.37 -2.84
C THR A 71 12.25 29.45 -2.21
N ALA A 72 13.09 28.80 -3.02
CA ALA A 72 14.22 27.97 -2.59
C ALA A 72 15.43 28.16 -3.52
N GLY A 73 16.63 27.95 -3.00
CA GLY A 73 17.85 28.04 -3.83
C GLY A 73 18.12 29.45 -4.38
N SER A 74 18.52 29.53 -5.65
CA SER A 74 18.95 30.76 -6.32
C SER A 74 18.32 30.99 -7.69
N LYS A 75 17.65 29.99 -8.26
CA LYS A 75 17.05 30.04 -9.60
C LYS A 75 15.63 29.45 -9.58
N ALA A 76 14.71 30.14 -10.26
CA ALA A 76 13.36 29.65 -10.52
C ALA A 76 13.04 29.70 -12.03
N LEU A 77 12.04 28.95 -12.46
CA LEU A 77 11.58 28.94 -13.85
C LEU A 77 10.36 29.86 -14.03
N GLN A 78 10.54 30.99 -14.72
CA GLN A 78 9.41 31.80 -15.16
C GLN A 78 8.88 31.30 -16.51
N ILE A 79 7.56 31.16 -16.61
CA ILE A 79 6.82 30.77 -17.81
C ILE A 79 5.82 31.88 -18.16
N ASP A 80 5.89 32.37 -19.40
CA ASP A 80 4.96 33.35 -19.96
C ASP A 80 4.15 32.66 -21.09
N PHE A 81 2.86 32.40 -20.87
CA PHE A 81 1.96 31.73 -21.83
C PHE A 81 1.29 32.75 -22.77
N ASP A 82 1.21 32.42 -24.07
CA ASP A 82 0.48 33.24 -25.04
C ASP A 82 -1.04 33.20 -24.80
N ALA A 83 -1.77 34.24 -25.19
CA ALA A 83 -3.23 34.23 -25.17
C ALA A 83 -3.82 33.24 -26.19
N VAL A 84 -4.91 32.57 -25.82
CA VAL A 84 -5.68 31.65 -26.67
C VAL A 84 -7.06 32.23 -26.94
N SER A 85 -7.28 32.67 -28.18
CA SER A 85 -8.61 33.12 -28.60
C SER A 85 -9.62 31.96 -28.68
N ASP A 86 -10.91 32.28 -28.58
CA ASP A 86 -12.00 31.32 -28.77
C ASP A 86 -11.90 30.54 -30.09
N ALA A 87 -11.39 31.16 -31.17
CA ALA A 87 -11.23 30.51 -32.47
C ALA A 87 -10.08 29.49 -32.53
N ASN A 88 -9.19 29.51 -31.54
CA ASN A 88 -7.98 28.68 -31.49
C ASN A 88 -7.98 27.68 -30.32
N LYS A 89 -9.01 27.68 -29.45
CA LYS A 89 -9.06 26.82 -28.25
C LYS A 89 -9.01 25.31 -28.49
N TYR A 90 -9.22 24.85 -29.72
CA TYR A 90 -9.08 23.44 -30.12
C TYR A 90 -7.92 23.20 -31.11
N LYS A 91 -7.13 24.23 -31.42
CA LYS A 91 -5.99 24.14 -32.35
C LYS A 91 -4.67 23.95 -31.63
N TYR A 92 -4.49 24.63 -30.50
CA TYR A 92 -3.29 24.53 -29.67
C TYR A 92 -3.59 24.98 -28.24
N TRP A 93 -2.77 24.51 -27.30
CA TRP A 93 -2.72 24.99 -25.92
C TRP A 93 -1.29 25.39 -25.56
N PRO A 94 -1.06 26.65 -25.11
CA PRO A 94 0.22 27.10 -24.57
C PRO A 94 0.76 26.14 -23.53
N ASN A 95 2.00 25.66 -23.72
CA ASN A 95 2.58 24.67 -22.84
C ASN A 95 4.10 24.76 -22.72
N VAL A 96 4.60 24.23 -21.60
CA VAL A 96 6.00 23.96 -21.34
C VAL A 96 6.14 22.51 -20.88
N LYS A 97 7.10 21.80 -21.45
CA LYS A 97 7.37 20.39 -21.19
C LYS A 97 8.77 20.18 -20.63
N PHE A 98 8.85 19.29 -19.65
CA PHE A 98 10.05 18.84 -18.98
C PHE A 98 10.24 17.36 -19.27
N PHE A 99 11.48 16.98 -19.61
CA PHE A 99 11.85 15.60 -19.93
C PHE A 99 12.97 15.13 -19.00
N PRO A 100 13.07 13.83 -18.73
CA PRO A 100 14.24 13.28 -18.04
C PRO A 100 15.51 13.56 -18.86
N VAL A 101 16.60 13.92 -18.16
CA VAL A 101 17.91 14.18 -18.78
C VAL A 101 18.46 12.91 -19.47
N SER A 102 18.09 11.73 -18.96
CA SER A 102 18.36 10.42 -19.56
C SER A 102 17.35 9.39 -19.07
N GLY A 103 16.93 8.47 -19.94
CA GLY A 103 16.03 7.37 -19.56
C GLY A 103 14.63 7.83 -19.21
N GLU A 104 14.10 7.34 -18.10
CA GLU A 104 12.76 7.61 -17.57
C GLU A 104 12.91 8.06 -16.10
N TRP A 105 12.00 8.89 -15.60
CA TRP A 105 11.91 9.14 -14.16
C TRP A 105 11.20 7.97 -13.47
N ASN A 106 11.76 7.52 -12.35
CA ASN A 106 11.13 6.55 -11.47
C ASN A 106 10.72 7.23 -10.16
N TRP A 107 9.43 7.54 -10.05
CA TRP A 107 8.79 8.15 -8.88
C TRP A 107 7.90 7.17 -8.12
N ASN A 108 8.06 5.86 -8.31
CA ASN A 108 7.18 4.85 -7.72
C ASN A 108 7.15 4.87 -6.18
N SER A 109 8.23 5.33 -5.52
CA SER A 109 8.29 5.45 -4.06
C SER A 109 7.60 6.72 -3.52
N LYS A 110 6.96 7.52 -4.39
CA LYS A 110 6.46 8.86 -4.08
C LYS A 110 4.94 8.88 -4.19
N GLY A 111 4.28 9.60 -3.29
CA GLY A 111 2.82 9.77 -3.29
C GLY A 111 2.36 11.00 -4.04
N SER A 112 3.23 12.01 -4.17
CA SER A 112 2.91 13.28 -4.80
C SER A 112 4.14 14.07 -5.23
N LEU A 113 3.90 15.09 -6.05
CA LEU A 113 4.83 16.13 -6.45
C LEU A 113 4.38 17.46 -5.84
N LYS A 114 5.26 18.17 -5.15
CA LYS A 114 5.06 19.55 -4.68
C LYS A 114 5.85 20.53 -5.54
N VAL A 115 5.29 21.72 -5.77
CA VAL A 115 5.97 22.82 -6.44
C VAL A 115 5.38 24.15 -5.97
N ASP A 116 6.22 25.12 -5.68
CA ASP A 116 5.77 26.49 -5.41
C ASP A 116 5.46 27.20 -6.73
N VAL A 117 4.27 27.78 -6.82
CA VAL A 117 3.78 28.50 -7.99
C VAL A 117 3.48 29.93 -7.60
N THR A 118 4.29 30.86 -8.08
CA THR A 118 4.05 32.30 -7.94
C THR A 118 3.32 32.83 -9.16
N ASN A 119 2.19 33.51 -8.96
CA ASN A 119 1.54 34.31 -9.98
C ASN A 119 1.99 35.78 -9.87
N PRO A 120 2.85 36.28 -10.77
CA PRO A 120 3.34 37.66 -10.72
C PRO A 120 2.33 38.70 -11.25
N LEU A 121 1.16 38.28 -11.75
CA LEU A 121 0.17 39.16 -12.37
C LEU A 121 -0.87 39.68 -11.36
N ASP A 122 -1.62 40.71 -11.76
CA ASP A 122 -2.73 41.28 -11.03
C ASP A 122 -4.09 40.60 -11.32
N THR A 123 -4.07 39.54 -12.12
CA THR A 123 -5.21 38.66 -12.43
C THR A 123 -4.91 37.21 -12.04
N PRO A 124 -5.93 36.38 -11.72
CA PRO A 124 -5.72 34.97 -11.42
C PRO A 124 -5.14 34.18 -12.61
N ALA A 125 -4.25 33.24 -12.33
CA ALA A 125 -3.69 32.32 -13.31
C ALA A 125 -4.34 30.94 -13.17
N ASN A 126 -4.77 30.35 -14.29
CA ASN A 126 -5.30 28.99 -14.38
C ASN A 126 -4.33 28.13 -15.19
N VAL A 127 -3.68 27.18 -14.51
CA VAL A 127 -2.66 26.33 -15.13
C VAL A 127 -2.95 24.86 -14.79
N ILE A 128 -2.54 23.97 -15.68
CA ILE A 128 -2.74 22.54 -15.54
C ILE A 128 -1.37 21.87 -15.51
N PHE A 129 -1.11 21.12 -14.44
CA PHE A 129 0.02 20.20 -14.36
C PHE A 129 -0.39 18.86 -14.97
N LYS A 130 0.49 18.27 -15.76
CA LYS A 130 0.25 16.99 -16.41
C LYS A 130 1.47 16.10 -16.29
N LEU A 131 1.25 14.89 -15.84
CA LEU A 131 2.27 13.87 -15.71
C LEU A 131 1.98 12.72 -16.69
N VAL A 132 3.01 12.28 -17.40
CA VAL A 132 2.86 11.37 -18.55
C VAL A 132 3.92 10.29 -18.48
N ASP A 133 3.47 9.03 -18.51
CA ASP A 133 4.36 7.89 -18.68
C ASP A 133 4.64 7.60 -20.17
N ASN A 134 5.55 6.65 -20.42
CA ASN A 134 5.95 6.25 -21.76
C ASN A 134 4.79 5.80 -22.67
N VAL A 135 3.71 5.24 -22.12
CA VAL A 135 2.48 4.86 -22.85
C VAL A 135 1.61 6.10 -23.09
N GLY A 136 1.46 6.95 -22.08
CA GLY A 136 0.72 8.20 -22.15
C GLY A 136 1.28 9.16 -23.20
N GLN A 137 2.59 9.21 -23.39
CA GLN A 137 3.23 10.04 -24.41
C GLN A 137 2.80 9.65 -25.83
N MET A 138 2.35 8.42 -26.02
CA MET A 138 1.87 7.87 -27.29
C MET A 138 0.38 8.15 -27.53
N GLY A 139 -0.30 8.80 -26.58
CA GLY A 139 -1.68 9.25 -26.72
C GLY A 139 -2.70 8.55 -25.81
N ALA A 140 -2.29 7.57 -25.01
CA ALA A 140 -3.19 6.90 -24.07
C ALA A 140 -3.63 7.84 -22.95
N GLU A 141 -4.92 8.20 -22.93
CA GLU A 141 -5.44 9.20 -21.99
C GLU A 141 -5.34 8.75 -20.53
N THR A 142 -5.60 7.48 -20.22
CA THR A 142 -5.55 6.92 -18.84
C THR A 142 -4.13 6.80 -18.27
N ASN A 143 -3.11 6.95 -19.11
CA ASN A 143 -1.69 7.00 -18.73
C ASN A 143 -1.15 8.44 -18.62
N GLN A 144 -2.05 9.42 -18.60
CA GLN A 144 -1.75 10.85 -18.46
C GLN A 144 -2.56 11.40 -17.30
N LEU A 145 -1.92 11.76 -16.19
CA LEU A 145 -2.59 12.39 -15.07
C LEU A 145 -2.59 13.89 -15.23
N ASN A 146 -3.74 14.55 -15.05
CA ASN A 146 -3.86 16.00 -15.12
C ASN A 146 -4.36 16.57 -13.80
N TYR A 147 -3.89 17.76 -13.44
CA TYR A 147 -4.32 18.50 -12.27
C TYR A 147 -4.41 20.00 -12.57
N ALA A 148 -5.63 20.54 -12.60
CA ALA A 148 -5.90 21.96 -12.79
C ALA A 148 -5.82 22.73 -11.47
N VAL A 149 -5.12 23.86 -11.50
CA VAL A 149 -4.98 24.75 -10.34
C VAL A 149 -5.23 26.21 -10.71
N ASN A 150 -5.78 26.96 -9.76
CA ASN A 150 -6.00 28.39 -9.84
C ASN A 150 -5.11 29.10 -8.82
N ILE A 151 -4.24 29.99 -9.31
CA ILE A 151 -3.34 30.78 -8.47
C ILE A 151 -3.83 32.23 -8.47
N ALA A 152 -4.19 32.74 -7.30
CA ALA A 152 -4.68 34.11 -7.17
C ALA A 152 -3.60 35.13 -7.57
N ALA A 153 -4.05 36.33 -7.95
CA ALA A 153 -3.18 37.43 -8.37
C ALA A 153 -2.14 37.78 -7.29
N GLY A 154 -0.86 37.84 -7.67
CA GLY A 154 0.24 38.22 -6.78
C GLY A 154 0.60 37.19 -5.71
N GLU A 155 -0.04 36.02 -5.67
CA GLU A 155 0.20 35.00 -4.64
C GLU A 155 1.28 34.00 -5.04
N THR A 156 1.91 33.41 -4.02
CA THR A 156 2.71 32.18 -4.14
C THR A 156 2.00 31.08 -3.39
N GLN A 157 1.74 29.96 -4.07
CA GLN A 157 1.05 28.81 -3.50
C GLN A 157 1.88 27.55 -3.74
N THR A 158 2.09 26.74 -2.70
CA THR A 158 2.64 25.39 -2.85
C THR A 158 1.55 24.47 -3.37
N ILE A 159 1.71 24.00 -4.60
CA ILE A 159 0.80 23.07 -5.27
C ILE A 159 1.29 21.65 -5.05
N GLU A 160 0.41 20.77 -4.59
CA GLU A 160 0.70 19.34 -4.42
C GLU A 160 -0.15 18.51 -5.39
N MET A 161 0.51 17.90 -6.37
CA MET A 161 -0.08 16.97 -7.33
C MET A 161 0.01 15.54 -6.80
N LEU A 162 -1.10 15.00 -6.31
CA LEU A 162 -1.22 13.60 -5.87
C LEU A 162 -1.24 12.66 -7.07
N PHE A 163 -0.38 11.65 -7.08
CA PHE A 163 -0.28 10.73 -8.23
C PHE A 163 -1.47 9.80 -8.41
N ASN A 164 -2.29 9.62 -7.36
CA ASN A 164 -3.55 8.89 -7.44
C ASN A 164 -4.79 9.82 -7.50
N GLY A 165 -4.61 11.13 -7.70
CA GLY A 165 -5.72 12.10 -7.64
C GLY A 165 -6.83 11.83 -8.66
N GLY A 166 -6.47 11.34 -9.85
CA GLY A 166 -7.43 10.95 -10.89
C GLY A 166 -8.24 9.72 -10.55
N THR A 167 -7.60 8.63 -10.11
CA THR A 167 -8.27 7.41 -9.62
C THR A 167 -9.20 7.71 -8.44
N ARG A 168 -8.80 8.64 -7.58
CA ARG A 168 -9.60 9.12 -6.44
C ARG A 168 -10.70 10.11 -6.82
N LYS A 169 -10.75 10.56 -8.08
CA LYS A 169 -11.71 11.55 -8.58
C LYS A 169 -11.70 12.84 -7.77
N LEU A 170 -10.51 13.31 -7.38
CA LEU A 170 -10.34 14.56 -6.65
C LEU A 170 -10.64 15.77 -7.54
N ASP A 171 -11.06 16.86 -6.93
CA ASP A 171 -11.40 18.08 -7.67
C ASP A 171 -10.19 18.64 -8.43
N GLY A 172 -10.41 19.07 -9.66
CA GLY A 172 -9.36 19.50 -10.58
C GLY A 172 -8.52 18.38 -11.20
N TYR A 173 -8.73 17.09 -10.84
CA TYR A 173 -8.03 15.96 -11.46
C TYR A 173 -8.87 15.26 -12.53
N TRP A 174 -8.20 14.73 -13.56
CA TRP A 174 -8.78 13.76 -14.48
C TRP A 174 -7.69 12.85 -15.07
N ASN A 175 -8.13 11.66 -15.52
CA ASN A 175 -7.32 10.58 -16.08
C ASN A 175 -6.23 10.06 -15.11
N GLY A 176 -5.25 9.29 -15.59
CA GLY A 176 -4.14 8.76 -14.78
C GLY A 176 -4.42 7.41 -14.10
N ASP A 177 -5.53 6.74 -14.41
CA ASP A 177 -5.92 5.45 -13.84
C ASP A 177 -4.89 4.32 -14.05
N ASN A 178 -4.08 4.45 -15.09
CA ASN A 178 -3.04 3.48 -15.47
C ASN A 178 -1.63 4.10 -15.47
N LEU A 179 -1.45 5.29 -14.88
CA LEU A 179 -0.17 5.98 -14.87
C LEU A 179 0.93 5.13 -14.20
N ASN A 180 1.98 4.82 -14.95
CA ASN A 180 3.14 4.08 -14.46
C ASN A 180 4.23 5.02 -13.96
N LEU A 181 4.31 5.19 -12.63
CA LEU A 181 5.28 6.06 -11.98
C LEU A 181 6.75 5.63 -12.15
N ARG A 182 7.02 4.41 -12.64
CA ARG A 182 8.38 3.94 -12.93
C ARG A 182 8.89 4.41 -14.29
N LYS A 183 7.98 4.78 -15.19
CA LYS A 183 8.25 5.04 -16.62
C LYS A 183 7.84 6.44 -17.04
N LEU A 184 8.01 7.41 -16.14
CA LEU A 184 7.60 8.79 -16.41
C LEU A 184 8.56 9.43 -17.41
N VAL A 185 8.03 9.98 -18.49
CA VAL A 185 8.83 10.56 -19.58
C VAL A 185 8.58 12.05 -19.77
N GLU A 186 7.49 12.58 -19.21
CA GLU A 186 7.13 13.97 -19.42
C GLU A 186 6.33 14.53 -18.20
N LEU A 187 6.78 15.68 -17.71
CA LEU A 187 5.99 16.58 -16.86
C LEU A 187 5.70 17.82 -17.70
N GLN A 188 4.45 18.25 -17.75
CA GLN A 188 4.00 19.36 -18.57
C GLN A 188 3.20 20.35 -17.71
N VAL A 189 3.37 21.64 -18.00
CA VAL A 189 2.49 22.70 -17.49
C VAL A 189 1.88 23.42 -18.67
N PHE A 190 0.55 23.55 -18.70
CA PHE A 190 -0.15 24.15 -19.84
C PHE A 190 -1.39 24.94 -19.43
N VAL A 191 -1.87 25.77 -20.36
CA VAL A 191 -3.08 26.59 -20.23
C VAL A 191 -4.12 26.13 -21.26
N GLN A 192 -5.31 25.76 -20.80
CA GLN A 192 -6.42 25.40 -21.67
C GLN A 192 -7.21 26.65 -22.11
N GLY A 193 -7.48 26.76 -23.41
CA GLY A 193 -8.21 27.91 -23.99
C GLY A 193 -9.74 27.78 -23.91
N PRO A 194 -10.49 28.89 -24.06
CA PRO A 194 -10.01 30.25 -24.32
C PRO A 194 -9.41 30.88 -23.05
N ALA A 195 -8.30 31.59 -23.20
CA ALA A 195 -7.54 32.12 -22.06
C ALA A 195 -6.78 33.41 -22.45
N ASP A 196 -6.71 34.37 -21.54
CA ASP A 196 -5.81 35.51 -21.68
C ASP A 196 -4.35 35.08 -21.47
N ALA A 197 -3.41 35.94 -21.89
CA ALA A 197 -1.99 35.73 -21.61
C ALA A 197 -1.74 35.72 -20.10
N GLN A 198 -0.97 34.76 -19.62
CA GLN A 198 -0.73 34.50 -18.21
C GLN A 198 0.75 34.20 -17.97
N SER A 199 1.22 34.53 -16.78
CA SER A 199 2.59 34.23 -16.35
C SER A 199 2.56 33.50 -15.02
N ILE A 200 3.47 32.56 -14.83
CA ILE A 200 3.74 31.92 -13.54
C ILE A 200 5.25 31.79 -13.34
N VAL A 201 5.68 31.66 -12.09
CA VAL A 201 7.04 31.27 -11.72
C VAL A 201 6.94 29.97 -10.93
N LEU A 202 7.70 28.95 -11.32
CA LEU A 202 7.80 27.67 -10.66
C LEU A 202 9.12 27.59 -9.89
N ASP A 203 9.05 27.20 -8.63
CA ASP A 203 10.22 26.95 -7.79
C ASP A 203 9.97 25.85 -6.74
N ASN A 204 11.01 25.44 -6.01
CA ASN A 204 10.98 24.46 -4.92
C ASN A 204 10.20 23.18 -5.24
N LEU A 205 10.56 22.54 -6.36
CA LEU A 205 9.94 21.27 -6.75
C LEU A 205 10.48 20.14 -5.86
N GLU A 206 9.57 19.44 -5.16
CA GLU A 206 9.89 18.38 -4.22
C GLU A 206 9.02 17.15 -4.48
N LEU A 207 9.60 15.95 -4.34
CA LEU A 207 8.83 14.71 -4.31
C LEU A 207 8.53 14.30 -2.87
N VAL A 208 7.26 14.01 -2.57
CA VAL A 208 6.83 13.55 -1.25
C VAL A 208 6.77 12.03 -1.25
N ASN A 209 7.46 11.39 -0.30
CA ASN A 209 7.38 9.95 -0.10
C ASN A 209 5.93 9.53 0.18
N ALA A 210 5.51 8.39 -0.36
CA ALA A 210 4.24 7.80 0.04
C ALA A 210 4.28 7.48 1.55
N THR A 211 3.22 7.82 2.31
CA THR A 211 3.12 7.55 3.75
C THR A 211 2.03 6.53 4.03
N GLY A 212 2.37 5.45 4.74
CA GLY A 212 1.43 4.37 5.11
C GLY A 212 1.48 3.18 4.15
N ASP A 213 0.44 2.36 4.21
CA ASP A 213 0.10 1.17 3.41
C ASP A 213 0.15 1.29 1.87
N PHE A 214 0.62 2.43 1.34
CA PHE A 214 0.65 2.76 -0.08
C PHE A 214 2.03 2.54 -0.74
N ILE A 215 2.99 1.99 0.01
CA ILE A 215 4.24 1.50 -0.56
C ILE A 215 3.96 0.09 -1.07
N SER A 216 3.73 -0.09 -2.37
CA SER A 216 3.89 -1.43 -2.94
C SER A 216 5.35 -1.83 -2.75
N ALA A 217 5.59 -2.93 -2.02
CA ALA A 217 6.94 -3.48 -1.94
C ALA A 217 7.42 -3.79 -3.38
N GLU A 218 8.73 -3.71 -3.60
CA GLU A 218 9.27 -4.11 -4.89
C GLU A 218 8.83 -5.54 -5.20
N GLU A 219 8.13 -5.74 -6.33
CA GLU A 219 7.87 -7.09 -6.81
C GLU A 219 9.23 -7.77 -6.98
N LYS A 220 9.51 -8.78 -6.14
CA LYS A 220 10.68 -9.62 -6.32
C LYS A 220 10.57 -10.26 -7.69
N VAL A 221 11.59 -10.10 -8.52
CA VAL A 221 11.63 -10.65 -9.87
C VAL A 221 12.64 -11.79 -9.89
N VAL A 222 12.20 -12.96 -10.35
CA VAL A 222 13.09 -14.09 -10.59
C VAL A 222 13.38 -14.16 -12.08
N GLU A 223 14.63 -14.00 -12.49
CA GLU A 223 15.05 -14.22 -13.88
C GLU A 223 15.00 -15.71 -14.20
N VAL A 224 14.05 -16.12 -15.06
CA VAL A 224 13.82 -17.54 -15.40
C VAL A 224 14.35 -17.94 -16.79
N GLY A 225 14.98 -17.02 -17.51
CA GLY A 225 15.46 -17.27 -18.87
C GLY A 225 14.39 -17.05 -19.94
N PRO A 226 14.40 -17.80 -21.07
CA PRO A 226 13.54 -17.51 -22.22
C PRO A 226 12.06 -17.83 -21.96
N VAL A 227 11.15 -17.08 -22.59
CA VAL A 227 9.69 -17.26 -22.45
C VAL A 227 9.26 -18.67 -22.90
N PRO A 228 8.52 -19.44 -22.07
CA PRO A 228 7.95 -20.73 -22.46
C PRO A 228 7.04 -20.64 -23.67
N THR A 229 6.96 -21.71 -24.46
CA THR A 229 6.05 -21.80 -25.61
C THR A 229 4.79 -22.57 -25.22
N VAL A 230 3.62 -21.95 -25.33
CA VAL A 230 2.31 -22.62 -25.23
C VAL A 230 1.99 -23.37 -26.53
N ALA A 231 2.18 -22.71 -27.67
CA ALA A 231 2.00 -23.31 -28.99
C ALA A 231 2.88 -22.62 -30.03
N ALA A 232 3.64 -23.39 -30.82
CA ALA A 232 4.41 -22.85 -31.94
C ALA A 232 3.50 -22.60 -33.16
N ILE A 233 3.59 -21.43 -33.78
CA ILE A 233 2.91 -21.13 -35.05
C ILE A 233 3.88 -21.37 -36.20
N THR A 234 5.08 -20.78 -36.13
CA THR A 234 6.19 -21.06 -37.05
C THR A 234 7.53 -20.77 -36.38
N SER A 235 8.55 -21.56 -36.74
CA SER A 235 9.96 -21.36 -36.31
C SER A 235 10.94 -21.34 -37.49
N PHE A 236 10.44 -21.42 -38.73
CA PHE A 236 11.22 -21.42 -39.98
C PHE A 236 12.33 -22.48 -40.14
N GLU A 237 12.56 -23.35 -39.15
CA GLU A 237 13.55 -24.45 -39.16
C GLU A 237 13.37 -25.44 -40.32
N GLY A 238 12.11 -25.67 -40.73
CA GLY A 238 11.79 -26.53 -41.88
C GLY A 238 12.21 -25.97 -43.24
N GLY A 239 12.64 -24.70 -43.30
CA GLY A 239 13.10 -24.04 -44.52
C GLY A 239 11.99 -23.65 -45.50
N GLU A 240 10.71 -23.81 -45.14
CA GLU A 240 9.57 -23.44 -45.98
C GLU A 240 8.93 -22.12 -45.52
N GLU A 241 8.56 -21.23 -46.46
CA GLU A 241 7.78 -20.01 -46.20
C GLU A 241 6.26 -20.30 -46.07
N THR A 242 5.87 -21.44 -45.48
CA THR A 242 4.48 -21.97 -45.58
C THR A 242 3.38 -21.06 -45.04
N PHE A 243 3.74 -20.05 -44.25
CA PHE A 243 2.80 -19.11 -43.65
C PHE A 243 2.91 -17.69 -44.20
N VAL A 244 3.88 -17.37 -45.07
CA VAL A 244 3.99 -16.03 -45.65
C VAL A 244 3.07 -15.91 -46.86
N SER A 245 2.07 -15.05 -46.77
CA SER A 245 1.15 -14.82 -47.88
C SER A 245 1.72 -13.79 -48.85
N ALA A 246 2.23 -14.24 -50.00
CA ALA A 246 2.71 -13.35 -51.06
C ALA A 246 1.60 -12.48 -51.67
N GLU A 247 0.35 -12.97 -51.68
CA GLU A 247 -0.80 -12.23 -52.22
C GLU A 247 -1.29 -11.11 -51.29
N ARG A 248 -0.96 -11.20 -49.99
CA ARG A 248 -1.38 -10.24 -48.96
C ARG A 248 -0.22 -9.36 -48.47
N SER A 249 1.02 -9.82 -48.67
CA SER A 249 2.23 -9.02 -48.42
C SER A 249 2.42 -7.97 -49.51
N ASN A 250 2.79 -6.74 -49.12
CA ASN A 250 2.95 -5.63 -50.06
C ASN A 250 4.28 -4.91 -49.85
N SER A 251 4.97 -4.59 -50.95
CA SER A 251 6.23 -3.83 -50.95
C SER A 251 7.31 -4.37 -49.99
N THR A 252 7.39 -5.69 -49.90
CA THR A 252 8.30 -6.42 -49.01
C THR A 252 8.99 -7.55 -49.77
N GLN A 253 10.23 -7.85 -49.40
CA GLN A 253 10.96 -9.06 -49.84
C GLN A 253 11.26 -9.94 -48.64
N THR A 254 11.02 -11.24 -48.77
CA THR A 254 11.32 -12.24 -47.74
C THR A 254 12.35 -13.25 -48.23
N ARG A 255 13.18 -13.76 -47.31
CA ARG A 255 13.99 -14.96 -47.53
C ARG A 255 14.35 -15.62 -46.21
N ILE A 256 14.55 -16.93 -46.24
CA ILE A 256 15.09 -17.66 -45.09
C ILE A 256 16.60 -17.38 -44.97
N VAL A 257 17.04 -17.09 -43.75
CA VAL A 257 18.45 -16.89 -43.38
C VAL A 257 18.81 -17.80 -42.21
N ASP A 258 20.09 -18.15 -42.11
CA ASP A 258 20.60 -18.81 -40.91
C ASP A 258 20.85 -17.75 -39.83
N THR A 259 20.43 -18.05 -38.60
CA THR A 259 20.59 -17.20 -37.42
C THR A 259 21.46 -17.92 -36.38
N THR A 260 21.78 -17.25 -35.27
CA THR A 260 22.59 -17.86 -34.21
C THR A 260 21.95 -19.10 -33.60
N ASP A 261 20.62 -19.18 -33.62
CA ASP A 261 19.83 -20.21 -32.93
C ASP A 261 19.11 -21.17 -33.89
N GLY A 262 19.33 -21.04 -35.20
CA GLY A 262 18.68 -21.86 -36.22
C GLY A 262 18.43 -21.11 -37.52
N LYS A 263 17.17 -21.00 -37.93
CA LYS A 263 16.73 -20.29 -39.14
C LYS A 263 15.71 -19.21 -38.78
N GLY A 264 15.72 -18.13 -39.55
CA GLY A 264 14.77 -17.02 -39.42
C GLY A 264 14.32 -16.50 -40.79
N LEU A 265 13.25 -15.73 -40.78
CA LEU A 265 12.73 -15.03 -41.95
C LEU A 265 13.28 -13.61 -41.98
N GLU A 266 14.23 -13.32 -42.88
CA GLU A 266 14.64 -11.95 -43.17
C GLU A 266 13.52 -11.25 -43.96
N VAL A 267 13.05 -10.13 -43.45
CA VAL A 267 12.00 -9.31 -44.07
C VAL A 267 12.57 -7.93 -44.38
N LYS A 268 12.53 -7.53 -45.65
CA LYS A 268 12.94 -6.20 -46.13
C LYS A 268 11.73 -5.40 -46.60
N PHE A 269 11.40 -4.33 -45.87
CA PHE A 269 10.31 -3.42 -46.18
C PHE A 269 10.82 -2.25 -47.03
N SER A 270 10.12 -1.94 -48.12
CA SER A 270 10.49 -0.81 -48.97
C SER A 270 9.79 0.49 -48.58
N SER A 271 10.55 1.58 -48.44
CA SER A 271 10.00 2.93 -48.23
C SER A 271 9.34 3.55 -49.46
N SER A 272 9.29 2.83 -50.58
CA SER A 272 8.53 3.25 -51.77
C SER A 272 7.01 3.17 -51.56
N ASN A 273 6.55 2.51 -50.50
CA ASN A 273 5.16 2.38 -50.13
C ASN A 273 4.91 3.00 -48.76
N ALA A 274 3.73 3.59 -48.58
CA ALA A 274 3.30 4.15 -47.30
C ALA A 274 3.02 3.08 -46.24
N TYR A 275 2.71 1.84 -46.66
CA TYR A 275 2.36 0.74 -45.75
C TYR A 275 2.94 -0.61 -46.24
N PRO A 276 4.28 -0.76 -46.33
CA PRO A 276 4.88 -2.05 -46.64
C PRO A 276 4.59 -3.03 -45.50
N ASN A 277 4.26 -4.27 -45.83
CA ASN A 277 3.89 -5.28 -44.85
C ASN A 277 4.36 -6.69 -45.24
N VAL A 278 4.46 -7.56 -44.24
CA VAL A 278 4.51 -9.01 -44.39
C VAL A 278 3.31 -9.60 -43.67
N THR A 279 2.57 -10.48 -44.34
CA THR A 279 1.37 -11.13 -43.80
C THR A 279 1.63 -12.61 -43.56
N PHE A 280 1.36 -13.05 -42.33
CA PHE A 280 1.37 -14.45 -41.91
C PHE A 280 -0.05 -15.00 -41.88
N MET A 281 -0.33 -16.04 -42.67
CA MET A 281 -1.67 -16.57 -42.88
C MET A 281 -1.65 -18.10 -43.00
N PRO A 282 -2.51 -18.83 -42.26
CA PRO A 282 -2.66 -20.27 -42.39
C PRO A 282 -3.57 -20.62 -43.58
N LYS A 283 -3.66 -21.92 -43.92
CA LYS A 283 -4.63 -22.40 -44.94
C LYS A 283 -6.09 -22.33 -44.46
N SER A 284 -6.31 -22.25 -43.15
CA SER A 284 -7.61 -22.12 -42.50
C SER A 284 -7.39 -21.35 -41.20
N PRO A 285 -8.32 -20.47 -40.78
CA PRO A 285 -8.15 -19.64 -39.59
C PRO A 285 -7.70 -20.44 -38.37
N TRP A 286 -6.82 -19.86 -37.57
CA TRP A 286 -6.37 -20.45 -36.33
C TRP A 286 -7.49 -20.47 -35.30
N ASN A 287 -7.67 -21.63 -34.67
CA ASN A 287 -8.50 -21.77 -33.48
C ASN A 287 -7.60 -22.02 -32.26
N TRP A 288 -7.53 -21.02 -31.38
CA TRP A 288 -6.75 -21.02 -30.15
C TRP A 288 -7.62 -21.05 -28.89
N SER A 289 -8.92 -21.34 -29.02
CA SER A 289 -9.86 -21.37 -27.90
C SER A 289 -9.52 -22.41 -26.83
N ASP A 290 -8.71 -23.43 -27.15
CA ASP A 290 -8.27 -24.48 -26.24
C ASP A 290 -6.90 -24.21 -25.59
N LYS A 291 -6.29 -23.05 -25.83
CA LYS A 291 -4.91 -22.72 -25.40
C LYS A 291 -4.82 -22.00 -24.04
N GLY A 292 -5.94 -21.80 -23.37
CA GLY A 292 -5.99 -21.09 -22.08
C GLY A 292 -5.77 -19.60 -22.24
N ASP A 293 -5.19 -18.96 -21.22
CA ASP A 293 -4.81 -17.55 -21.29
C ASP A 293 -3.37 -17.41 -21.82
N PHE A 294 -3.20 -16.63 -22.88
CA PHE A 294 -1.96 -16.56 -23.63
C PHE A 294 -1.72 -15.16 -24.21
N ASN A 295 -0.46 -14.90 -24.58
CA ASN A 295 -0.12 -13.79 -25.47
C ASN A 295 0.41 -14.34 -26.81
N LEU A 296 0.18 -13.58 -27.88
CA LEU A 296 0.85 -13.81 -29.17
C LEU A 296 2.24 -13.18 -29.11
N ALA A 297 3.28 -13.94 -29.44
CA ALA A 297 4.66 -13.49 -29.36
C ALA A 297 5.46 -13.72 -30.64
N PHE A 298 6.46 -12.86 -30.82
CA PHE A 298 7.40 -12.83 -31.94
C PHE A 298 8.83 -12.76 -31.40
N ASP A 299 9.73 -13.60 -31.87
CA ASP A 299 11.17 -13.34 -31.68
C ASP A 299 11.68 -12.56 -32.88
N ILE A 300 12.12 -11.32 -32.63
CA ILE A 300 12.57 -10.42 -33.70
C ILE A 300 13.96 -9.89 -33.40
N GLU A 301 14.84 -9.99 -34.39
CA GLU A 301 16.12 -9.30 -34.43
C GLU A 301 16.03 -8.08 -35.36
N ASN A 302 16.57 -6.95 -34.90
CA ASN A 302 16.88 -5.81 -35.77
C ASN A 302 18.38 -5.79 -36.08
N PRO A 303 18.81 -6.31 -37.24
CA PRO A 303 20.21 -6.36 -37.64
C PRO A 303 20.76 -5.02 -38.19
N THR A 304 20.07 -3.90 -37.92
CA THR A 304 20.46 -2.56 -38.40
C THR A 304 20.85 -1.66 -37.22
N ASP A 305 21.44 -0.51 -37.53
CA ASP A 305 21.90 0.46 -36.53
C ASP A 305 20.81 1.44 -36.07
N ASP A 306 19.61 1.36 -36.66
CA ASP A 306 18.51 2.30 -36.42
C ASP A 306 17.31 1.61 -35.77
N PRO A 307 16.64 2.24 -34.77
CA PRO A 307 15.42 1.69 -34.21
C PRO A 307 14.29 1.69 -35.25
N ILE A 308 13.44 0.66 -35.21
CA ILE A 308 12.31 0.50 -36.13
C ILE A 308 11.00 0.54 -35.35
N GLN A 309 10.14 1.53 -35.62
CA GLN A 309 8.76 1.51 -35.17
C GLN A 309 7.96 0.52 -36.02
N MET A 310 7.61 -0.62 -35.45
CA MET A 310 6.86 -1.69 -36.11
C MET A 310 5.42 -1.67 -35.63
N PHE A 311 4.48 -1.92 -36.55
CA PHE A 311 3.08 -2.15 -36.23
C PHE A 311 2.73 -3.62 -36.44
N VAL A 312 1.85 -4.12 -35.57
CA VAL A 312 1.27 -5.46 -35.64
C VAL A 312 -0.22 -5.32 -35.87
N ARG A 313 -0.77 -6.05 -36.83
CA ARG A 313 -2.21 -6.16 -37.03
C ARG A 313 -2.62 -7.62 -36.95
N VAL A 314 -3.68 -7.91 -36.21
CA VAL A 314 -4.27 -9.25 -36.11
C VAL A 314 -5.74 -9.16 -36.51
N ASP A 315 -6.16 -9.98 -37.46
CA ASP A 315 -7.53 -9.99 -37.98
C ASP A 315 -8.24 -11.31 -37.58
N GLN A 316 -9.49 -11.21 -37.14
CA GLN A 316 -10.37 -12.36 -36.85
C GLN A 316 -11.30 -12.75 -38.01
N ALA A 317 -11.15 -12.07 -39.14
CA ALA A 317 -11.89 -12.33 -40.38
C ALA A 317 -11.06 -11.89 -41.60
N GLU A 318 -11.41 -12.37 -42.79
CA GLU A 318 -10.78 -11.90 -44.03
C GLU A 318 -10.96 -10.36 -44.16
N ASN A 319 -9.98 -9.69 -44.76
CA ASN A 319 -10.05 -8.25 -44.96
C ASN A 319 -11.25 -7.84 -45.84
N ALA A 320 -11.81 -6.66 -45.56
CA ALA A 320 -12.89 -6.06 -46.35
C ALA A 320 -12.55 -5.90 -47.85
N ASN A 321 -11.28 -5.65 -48.18
CA ASN A 321 -10.82 -5.56 -49.58
C ASN A 321 -10.89 -6.88 -50.35
N TRP A 322 -11.01 -8.00 -49.64
CA TRP A 322 -11.11 -9.35 -50.19
C TRP A 322 -12.43 -10.04 -49.86
N GLY A 323 -13.44 -9.26 -49.42
CA GLY A 323 -14.81 -9.72 -49.25
C GLY A 323 -15.17 -10.20 -47.83
N GLY A 324 -14.28 -10.03 -46.86
CA GLY A 324 -14.61 -10.20 -45.43
C GLY A 324 -14.99 -8.87 -44.77
N THR A 325 -14.72 -8.76 -43.47
CA THR A 325 -15.15 -7.64 -42.62
C THR A 325 -13.99 -6.89 -41.96
N ALA A 326 -12.80 -7.49 -41.89
CA ALA A 326 -11.67 -6.90 -41.20
C ALA A 326 -11.09 -5.68 -41.94
N ASP A 327 -10.92 -4.54 -41.29
CA ASP A 327 -10.45 -3.30 -41.93
C ASP A 327 -9.26 -2.63 -41.23
N GLY A 328 -8.83 -3.15 -40.09
CA GLY A 328 -7.77 -2.57 -39.25
C GLY A 328 -8.33 -1.88 -38.01
N VAL A 329 -9.65 -1.79 -37.91
CA VAL A 329 -10.40 -1.31 -36.74
C VAL A 329 -11.49 -2.32 -36.35
N THR A 330 -12.38 -2.68 -37.27
CA THR A 330 -13.42 -3.69 -37.10
C THR A 330 -12.84 -5.07 -37.38
N ASP A 331 -13.17 -6.07 -36.54
CA ASP A 331 -12.63 -7.43 -36.65
C ASP A 331 -11.08 -7.49 -36.73
N SER A 332 -10.45 -6.46 -36.19
CA SER A 332 -9.01 -6.21 -36.29
C SER A 332 -8.50 -5.56 -35.02
N MET A 333 -7.32 -5.98 -34.56
CA MET A 333 -6.55 -5.30 -33.53
C MET A 333 -5.24 -4.79 -34.12
N SER A 334 -4.98 -3.50 -33.97
CA SER A 334 -3.73 -2.87 -34.39
C SER A 334 -2.92 -2.43 -33.16
N SER A 335 -1.64 -2.76 -33.16
CA SER A 335 -0.70 -2.55 -32.06
C SER A 335 0.66 -2.12 -32.61
N TYR A 336 1.56 -1.68 -31.75
CA TYR A 336 2.88 -1.22 -32.18
C TYR A 336 3.97 -1.49 -31.15
N MET A 337 5.21 -1.51 -31.62
CA MET A 337 6.42 -1.71 -30.81
C MET A 337 7.60 -0.98 -31.43
N THR A 338 8.66 -0.77 -30.64
CA THR A 338 9.95 -0.29 -31.15
C THR A 338 10.96 -1.42 -31.09
N ILE A 339 11.54 -1.77 -32.24
CA ILE A 339 12.56 -2.82 -32.33
C ILE A 339 13.94 -2.15 -32.29
N LEU A 340 14.66 -2.35 -31.20
CA LEU A 340 15.95 -1.67 -30.94
C LEU A 340 17.10 -2.24 -31.80
N PRO A 341 18.07 -1.40 -32.23
CA PRO A 341 19.23 -1.81 -33.01
C PRO A 341 20.04 -2.96 -32.39
N GLY A 342 20.48 -3.91 -33.22
CA GLY A 342 21.43 -4.96 -32.85
C GLY A 342 20.95 -5.93 -31.77
N LYS A 343 19.66 -5.91 -31.42
CA LYS A 343 19.07 -6.78 -30.39
C LYS A 343 18.11 -7.78 -31.00
N LYS A 344 18.18 -9.01 -30.49
CA LYS A 344 17.14 -10.03 -30.59
C LYS A 344 16.30 -9.96 -29.32
N THR A 345 14.98 -9.91 -29.46
CA THR A 345 14.06 -9.75 -28.32
C THR A 345 12.75 -10.48 -28.62
N THR A 346 12.14 -11.07 -27.60
CA THR A 346 10.76 -11.56 -27.69
C THR A 346 9.80 -10.39 -27.49
N TYR A 347 8.92 -10.13 -28.45
CA TYR A 347 7.85 -9.15 -28.34
C TYR A 347 6.51 -9.86 -28.21
N TYR A 348 5.62 -9.42 -27.32
CA TYR A 348 4.35 -10.12 -27.07
C TYR A 348 3.15 -9.17 -26.95
N MET A 349 1.95 -9.62 -27.34
CA MET A 349 0.71 -8.87 -27.21
C MET A 349 -0.44 -9.74 -26.70
N SER A 350 -1.31 -9.16 -25.88
CA SER A 350 -2.62 -9.76 -25.61
C SER A 350 -3.57 -9.53 -26.78
N LEU A 351 -4.39 -10.52 -27.12
CA LEU A 351 -5.44 -10.43 -28.14
C LEU A 351 -6.82 -10.10 -27.54
N ARG A 352 -6.85 -9.85 -26.23
CA ARG A 352 -8.01 -9.38 -25.48
C ARG A 352 -7.59 -8.53 -24.31
N GLU A 353 -8.34 -7.47 -24.06
CA GLU A 353 -8.25 -6.71 -22.82
C GLU A 353 -8.54 -7.68 -21.67
N LEU A 354 -7.65 -7.70 -20.68
CA LEU A 354 -7.85 -8.51 -19.50
C LEU A 354 -9.07 -7.97 -18.77
N GLU A 355 -10.16 -8.74 -18.76
CA GLU A 355 -11.33 -8.41 -17.95
C GLU A 355 -10.92 -8.42 -16.46
N GLY A 356 -10.90 -7.25 -15.85
CA GLY A 356 -10.64 -7.06 -14.42
C GLY A 356 -9.15 -7.09 -14.05
N LYS A 357 -8.74 -6.17 -13.16
CA LYS A 357 -7.47 -6.34 -12.43
C LYS A 357 -7.65 -7.54 -11.51
N MET A 358 -6.79 -8.55 -11.67
CA MET A 358 -6.72 -9.64 -10.70
C MET A 358 -6.40 -9.04 -9.33
N THR A 359 -7.32 -9.19 -8.39
CA THR A 359 -7.13 -8.74 -7.02
C THR A 359 -6.72 -9.96 -6.21
N SER A 360 -5.42 -10.07 -5.92
CA SER A 360 -4.86 -11.15 -5.08
C SER A 360 -5.40 -11.11 -3.65
N GLY A 361 -5.79 -9.92 -3.17
CA GLY A 361 -6.09 -9.68 -1.77
C GLY A 361 -4.84 -9.71 -0.88
N MET A 362 -3.66 -9.52 -1.45
CA MET A 362 -2.38 -9.45 -0.75
C MET A 362 -1.81 -8.04 -0.85
N ARG A 363 -1.14 -7.55 0.19
CA ARG A 363 -0.50 -6.23 0.15
C ARG A 363 0.75 -6.19 -0.72
N SER A 364 1.53 -7.27 -0.69
CA SER A 364 2.63 -7.48 -1.64
C SER A 364 2.62 -8.88 -2.21
N GLU A 365 2.99 -8.95 -3.48
CA GLU A 365 2.80 -10.13 -4.30
C GLU A 365 4.01 -11.07 -4.24
N PRO A 366 3.81 -12.40 -4.33
CA PRO A 366 4.89 -13.40 -4.38
C PRO A 366 5.78 -13.15 -5.59
N PRO A 367 7.06 -13.55 -5.64
CA PRO A 367 7.94 -13.17 -6.75
C PRO A 367 7.37 -13.42 -8.16
N LYS A 368 7.46 -12.44 -9.08
CA LYS A 368 7.06 -12.60 -10.48
C LYS A 368 8.22 -13.20 -11.27
N LEU A 369 7.90 -14.05 -12.24
CA LEU A 369 8.85 -14.46 -13.24
C LEU A 369 9.16 -13.29 -14.20
N SER A 370 10.42 -12.88 -14.33
CA SER A 370 10.88 -12.07 -15.45
C SER A 370 11.34 -12.94 -16.59
N TYR A 371 10.89 -12.56 -17.77
CA TYR A 371 11.41 -13.06 -19.02
C TYR A 371 12.04 -11.91 -19.81
N ASP A 372 13.06 -12.21 -20.62
CA ASP A 372 13.64 -11.27 -21.57
C ASP A 372 12.66 -11.03 -22.75
N ALA A 373 11.60 -10.28 -22.47
CA ALA A 373 10.51 -10.00 -23.40
C ALA A 373 9.96 -8.59 -23.25
N GLN A 374 9.39 -8.04 -24.33
CA GLN A 374 8.82 -6.70 -24.38
C GLN A 374 7.37 -6.74 -24.83
N ALA A 375 6.50 -6.09 -24.06
CA ALA A 375 5.10 -5.93 -24.44
C ALA A 375 4.98 -5.05 -25.69
N ILE A 376 4.08 -5.44 -26.59
CA ILE A 376 3.64 -4.67 -27.74
C ILE A 376 2.47 -3.82 -27.27
N SER A 377 2.55 -2.51 -27.51
CA SER A 377 1.52 -1.58 -27.08
C SER A 377 0.29 -1.67 -27.97
N TYR A 378 -0.89 -1.75 -27.34
CA TYR A 378 -2.15 -1.60 -28.05
C TYR A 378 -2.20 -0.22 -28.75
N GLY A 379 -2.70 -0.20 -29.98
CA GLY A 379 -2.90 1.02 -30.76
C GLY A 379 -4.38 1.38 -30.87
N TRP A 380 -5.11 0.63 -31.69
CA TRP A 380 -6.54 0.85 -31.95
C TRP A 380 -7.20 -0.42 -32.54
N GLY A 381 -8.52 -0.37 -32.64
CA GLY A 381 -9.35 -1.45 -33.17
C GLY A 381 -10.18 -2.11 -32.09
N GLU A 382 -10.46 -3.40 -32.25
CA GLU A 382 -11.11 -4.21 -31.24
C GLU A 382 -10.20 -4.34 -30.01
N THR A 383 -10.76 -4.18 -28.81
CA THR A 383 -10.04 -4.47 -27.57
C THR A 383 -10.07 -5.96 -27.22
N GLY A 384 -10.86 -6.78 -27.91
CA GLY A 384 -10.83 -8.23 -27.80
C GLY A 384 -11.22 -8.95 -29.08
N LEU A 385 -10.39 -9.91 -29.49
CA LEU A 385 -10.61 -10.75 -30.65
C LEU A 385 -11.15 -12.13 -30.25
N ASP A 386 -12.00 -12.70 -31.10
CA ASP A 386 -12.41 -14.10 -31.07
C ASP A 386 -11.24 -14.99 -31.49
N VAL A 387 -10.52 -15.47 -30.47
CA VAL A 387 -9.37 -16.37 -30.64
C VAL A 387 -9.72 -17.73 -31.25
N SER A 388 -11.01 -18.04 -31.48
CA SER A 388 -11.42 -19.26 -32.19
C SER A 388 -11.32 -19.14 -33.72
N ASN A 389 -11.10 -17.93 -34.25
CA ASN A 389 -11.12 -17.66 -35.69
C ASN A 389 -10.09 -16.60 -36.12
N ILE A 390 -8.83 -16.70 -35.69
CA ILE A 390 -7.80 -15.73 -36.12
C ILE A 390 -7.38 -16.03 -37.56
N ASP A 391 -7.65 -15.11 -38.47
CA ASP A 391 -7.45 -15.25 -39.91
C ASP A 391 -6.00 -14.99 -40.31
N ASN A 392 -5.41 -13.88 -39.88
CA ASN A 392 -4.05 -13.52 -40.24
C ASN A 392 -3.38 -12.59 -39.21
N VAL A 393 -2.05 -12.54 -39.26
CA VAL A 393 -1.19 -11.65 -38.47
C VAL A 393 -0.26 -10.90 -39.43
N GLN A 394 -0.12 -9.59 -39.29
CA GLN A 394 0.68 -8.75 -40.17
C GLN A 394 1.69 -7.93 -39.37
N LEU A 395 2.93 -7.85 -39.87
CA LEU A 395 3.93 -6.88 -39.43
C LEU A 395 4.09 -5.83 -40.53
N TYR A 396 3.95 -4.55 -40.18
CA TYR A 396 3.97 -3.47 -41.16
C TYR A 396 4.57 -2.17 -40.62
N LEU A 397 4.96 -1.29 -41.54
CA LEU A 397 5.44 0.06 -41.24
C LEU A 397 4.42 1.10 -41.70
N GLN A 398 4.44 2.27 -41.08
CA GLN A 398 3.64 3.42 -41.52
C GLN A 398 4.55 4.55 -41.99
N ASN A 399 4.34 4.98 -43.23
CA ASN A 399 5.08 6.03 -43.93
C ASN A 399 6.60 5.99 -43.69
N PRO A 400 7.27 4.83 -43.88
CA PRO A 400 8.70 4.74 -43.66
C PRO A 400 9.47 5.69 -44.60
N THR A 401 10.45 6.41 -44.05
CA THR A 401 11.28 7.37 -44.82
C THR A 401 12.54 6.72 -45.41
N LYS A 402 12.83 5.47 -45.04
CA LYS A 402 13.92 4.63 -45.54
C LYS A 402 13.52 3.16 -45.50
N ASP A 403 14.11 2.34 -46.36
CA ASP A 403 13.95 0.89 -46.32
C ASP A 403 14.37 0.35 -44.95
N ALA A 404 13.67 -0.68 -44.47
CA ALA A 404 13.91 -1.29 -43.16
C ALA A 404 14.06 -2.80 -43.28
N LYS A 405 14.77 -3.41 -42.33
CA LYS A 405 15.05 -4.85 -42.32
C LYS A 405 14.93 -5.40 -40.91
N ILE A 406 14.24 -6.53 -40.78
CA ILE A 406 14.15 -7.33 -39.56
C ILE A 406 14.43 -8.81 -39.88
N ILE A 407 14.70 -9.60 -38.86
CA ILE A 407 14.69 -11.06 -38.94
C ILE A 407 13.68 -11.56 -37.91
N VAL A 408 12.68 -12.33 -38.36
CA VAL A 408 11.68 -12.96 -37.50
C VAL A 408 12.06 -14.42 -37.33
N ASP A 409 12.41 -14.83 -36.12
CA ASP A 409 12.87 -16.20 -35.84
C ASP A 409 11.70 -17.12 -35.49
N SER A 410 10.71 -16.62 -34.75
CA SER A 410 9.53 -17.40 -34.43
C SER A 410 8.29 -16.54 -34.25
N ILE A 411 7.14 -17.17 -34.50
CA ILE A 411 5.83 -16.69 -34.07
C ILE A 411 5.22 -17.81 -33.24
N ARG A 412 4.76 -17.50 -32.04
CA ARG A 412 4.24 -18.49 -31.09
C ARG A 412 3.24 -17.88 -30.12
N LEU A 413 2.47 -18.73 -29.47
CA LEU A 413 1.73 -18.38 -28.27
C LEU A 413 2.61 -18.65 -27.06
N VAL A 414 2.61 -17.71 -26.12
CA VAL A 414 3.31 -17.79 -24.84
C VAL A 414 2.33 -17.65 -23.68
N PRO A 415 2.68 -18.04 -22.44
CA PRO A 415 1.83 -17.75 -21.29
C PRO A 415 1.53 -16.26 -21.22
N ASN A 416 0.37 -15.88 -20.67
CA ASN A 416 0.06 -14.47 -20.50
C ASN A 416 1.05 -13.83 -19.51
N LEU A 417 1.97 -13.01 -20.01
CA LEU A 417 3.03 -12.38 -19.22
C LEU A 417 2.53 -11.13 -18.47
N ASP A 418 1.41 -10.56 -18.93
CA ASP A 418 0.77 -9.40 -18.30
C ASP A 418 -0.13 -9.81 -17.13
N ALA A 419 -0.56 -11.08 -17.07
CA ALA A 419 -1.44 -11.64 -16.04
C ALA A 419 -0.90 -12.97 -15.47
N ASP A 420 0.38 -12.99 -15.08
CA ASP A 420 1.03 -14.18 -14.50
C ASP A 420 0.31 -14.61 -13.21
N THR A 421 -0.70 -15.47 -13.36
CA THR A 421 -1.42 -16.12 -12.26
C THR A 421 -0.64 -17.29 -11.69
N SER A 422 0.32 -17.81 -12.44
CA SER A 422 1.08 -18.99 -12.04
C SER A 422 1.94 -18.71 -10.80
N ARG A 423 2.38 -17.45 -10.61
CA ARG A 423 3.06 -16.99 -9.38
C ARG A 423 2.23 -17.15 -8.11
N TYR A 424 0.92 -17.35 -8.22
CA TYR A 424 0.02 -17.55 -7.08
C TYR A 424 -0.38 -19.00 -6.88
N MET A 425 -0.18 -19.88 -7.86
CA MET A 425 -0.67 -21.25 -7.75
C MET A 425 0.19 -22.07 -6.78
N GLY A 426 -0.42 -22.64 -5.75
CA GLY A 426 0.25 -23.49 -4.77
C GLY A 426 1.39 -22.77 -4.02
N ILE A 427 1.24 -21.47 -3.76
CA ILE A 427 2.26 -20.70 -3.04
C ILE A 427 2.28 -20.97 -1.54
N VAL A 428 1.22 -21.56 -0.98
CA VAL A 428 1.11 -21.85 0.46
C VAL A 428 1.01 -23.34 0.70
N ASP A 429 1.93 -23.86 1.51
CA ASP A 429 1.96 -25.25 1.96
C ASP A 429 0.92 -25.53 3.07
N GLN A 430 0.88 -26.78 3.57
CA GLN A 430 -0.05 -27.19 4.61
C GLN A 430 0.13 -26.51 5.98
N TYR A 431 1.27 -25.84 6.21
CA TYR A 431 1.58 -25.10 7.45
C TYR A 431 1.34 -23.60 7.28
N GLY A 432 0.88 -23.13 6.11
CA GLY A 432 0.66 -21.71 5.85
C GLY A 432 1.90 -20.97 5.37
N GLN A 433 2.96 -21.69 4.97
CA GLN A 433 4.27 -21.13 4.62
C GLN A 433 4.48 -21.07 3.11
N PHE A 434 5.32 -20.15 2.65
CA PHE A 434 5.66 -20.03 1.24
C PHE A 434 6.43 -21.25 0.72
N THR A 435 5.97 -21.80 -0.40
CA THR A 435 6.55 -23.01 -1.02
C THR A 435 7.81 -22.74 -1.82
N GLY A 436 8.01 -21.50 -2.29
CA GLY A 436 9.04 -21.16 -3.27
C GLY A 436 10.42 -20.78 -2.72
N ASP A 437 10.62 -20.78 -1.39
CA ASP A 437 11.91 -20.42 -0.78
C ASP A 437 12.18 -21.20 0.52
N GLU A 438 13.40 -21.10 1.04
CA GLU A 438 13.87 -21.76 2.26
C GLU A 438 14.48 -20.74 3.23
N TRP A 439 14.16 -20.84 4.52
CA TRP A 439 14.66 -19.98 5.59
C TRP A 439 14.80 -20.76 6.89
N GLU A 440 15.46 -20.18 7.89
CA GLU A 440 15.89 -20.88 9.11
C GLU A 440 14.72 -21.46 9.92
N GLU A 441 13.63 -20.70 10.10
CA GLU A 441 12.46 -21.11 10.87
C GLU A 441 11.43 -21.94 10.08
N LYS A 442 11.73 -22.34 8.83
CA LYS A 442 10.74 -23.06 8.01
C LYS A 442 10.48 -24.46 8.55
N VAL A 443 9.21 -24.77 8.78
CA VAL A 443 8.74 -26.10 9.19
C VAL A 443 8.58 -27.00 7.96
N HIS A 444 9.10 -28.23 8.01
CA HIS A 444 8.99 -29.19 6.90
C HIS A 444 8.03 -30.33 7.20
N SER A 445 7.82 -30.65 8.47
CA SER A 445 7.05 -31.82 8.90
C SER A 445 6.27 -31.57 10.20
N ASP A 446 5.19 -32.33 10.41
CA ASP A 446 4.52 -32.38 11.71
C ASP A 446 5.47 -32.81 12.84
N GLU A 447 6.54 -33.55 12.53
CA GLU A 447 7.53 -33.93 13.55
C GLU A 447 8.37 -32.73 14.01
N ASP A 448 8.71 -31.80 13.11
CA ASP A 448 9.41 -30.57 13.48
C ASP A 448 8.55 -29.77 14.48
N LEU A 449 7.25 -29.63 14.20
CA LEU A 449 6.29 -28.99 15.11
C LEU A 449 6.21 -29.73 16.45
N ARG A 450 6.11 -31.07 16.45
CA ARG A 450 6.04 -31.85 17.69
C ARG A 450 7.31 -31.75 18.52
N GLU A 451 8.49 -31.70 17.90
CA GLU A 451 9.74 -31.49 18.63
C GLU A 451 9.80 -30.09 19.26
N ALA A 452 9.46 -29.04 18.51
CA ALA A 452 9.33 -27.69 19.06
C ALA A 452 8.29 -27.61 20.19
N GLY A 453 7.18 -28.35 20.06
CA GLY A 453 6.15 -28.47 21.09
C GLY A 453 6.65 -29.16 22.37
N LYS A 454 7.46 -30.24 22.24
CA LYS A 454 8.08 -30.92 23.40
C LYS A 454 9.01 -29.98 24.15
N GLU A 455 9.79 -29.16 23.45
CA GLU A 455 10.67 -28.17 24.09
C GLU A 455 9.88 -27.09 24.85
N ALA A 456 8.83 -26.55 24.23
CA ALA A 456 7.95 -25.58 24.88
C ALA A 456 7.27 -26.17 26.14
N LEU A 457 6.74 -27.40 26.04
CA LEU A 457 6.11 -28.09 27.16
C LEU A 457 7.10 -28.43 28.28
N ALA A 458 8.37 -28.69 27.96
CA ALA A 458 9.40 -28.95 28.96
C ALA A 458 9.77 -27.72 29.80
N GLN A 459 9.52 -26.51 29.28
CA GLN A 459 9.75 -25.25 30.00
C GLN A 459 8.49 -24.71 30.69
N LEU A 460 7.33 -25.31 30.40
CA LEU A 460 6.03 -24.80 30.81
C LEU A 460 5.89 -24.69 32.33
N GLY A 461 5.67 -23.46 32.83
CA GLY A 461 5.48 -23.13 34.24
C GLY A 461 6.77 -23.00 35.05
N ASP A 462 7.95 -23.29 34.48
CA ASP A 462 9.24 -23.19 35.16
C ASP A 462 9.92 -21.81 34.96
N VAL A 463 9.38 -20.99 34.04
CA VAL A 463 9.89 -19.64 33.75
C VAL A 463 9.68 -18.70 34.93
N LYS A 464 10.73 -17.95 35.27
CA LYS A 464 10.71 -16.94 36.34
C LYS A 464 10.91 -15.54 35.77
N PRO A 465 10.25 -14.50 36.34
CA PRO A 465 10.56 -13.12 36.00
C PRO A 465 12.04 -12.80 36.22
N MET A 466 12.57 -11.85 35.46
CA MET A 466 13.91 -11.29 35.67
C MET A 466 14.10 -10.85 37.14
N GLU A 467 15.31 -11.01 37.68
CA GLU A 467 15.55 -10.91 39.14
C GLU A 467 15.20 -9.54 39.76
N ASP A 468 15.25 -8.49 38.94
CA ASP A 468 15.00 -7.09 39.30
C ASP A 468 13.51 -6.69 39.16
N ARG A 469 12.60 -7.66 38.94
CA ARG A 469 11.16 -7.40 38.79
C ARG A 469 10.39 -7.54 40.09
N CYS A 470 9.46 -6.62 40.31
CA CYS A 470 8.36 -6.72 41.26
C CYS A 470 7.31 -7.71 40.77
N LYS A 471 6.31 -8.01 41.62
CA LYS A 471 5.19 -8.91 41.28
C LYS A 471 4.55 -8.54 39.95
N PHE A 472 4.27 -7.25 39.73
CA PHE A 472 3.59 -6.75 38.54
C PHE A 472 4.54 -6.32 37.42
N GLY A 473 5.81 -6.72 37.47
CA GLY A 473 6.82 -6.38 36.44
C GLY A 473 7.54 -5.04 36.66
N GLY A 474 7.23 -4.28 37.73
CA GLY A 474 7.91 -3.03 38.08
C GLY A 474 9.36 -3.22 38.56
N TRP A 475 10.11 -2.13 38.73
CA TRP A 475 11.50 -2.16 39.14
C TRP A 475 11.66 -2.39 40.65
N LYS A 476 12.19 -3.56 41.02
CA LYS A 476 12.36 -4.00 42.40
C LYS A 476 13.42 -3.21 43.15
N ASP A 477 14.50 -2.85 42.46
CA ASP A 477 15.68 -2.17 43.03
C ASP A 477 15.55 -0.63 43.01
N GLY A 478 14.47 -0.12 42.42
CA GLY A 478 14.15 1.30 42.37
C GLY A 478 13.52 1.86 43.64
N PRO A 479 13.34 3.18 43.74
CA PRO A 479 12.51 3.80 44.78
C PRO A 479 11.10 3.22 44.77
N ARG A 480 10.55 3.00 45.97
CA ARG A 480 9.14 2.65 46.17
C ARG A 480 8.32 3.91 46.35
N LEU A 481 7.32 4.06 45.50
CA LEU A 481 6.35 5.14 45.50
C LEU A 481 5.07 4.70 46.24
N GLU A 482 4.04 5.55 46.27
CA GLU A 482 2.76 5.20 46.90
C GLU A 482 2.09 4.01 46.18
N ALA A 483 1.79 2.95 46.93
CA ALA A 483 1.09 1.76 46.47
C ALA A 483 -0.43 1.95 46.63
N THR A 484 -1.14 2.16 45.53
CA THR A 484 -2.60 2.38 45.51
C THR A 484 -3.39 1.09 45.27
N GLY A 485 -2.71 -0.02 44.98
CA GLY A 485 -3.34 -1.27 44.57
C GLY A 485 -3.77 -1.30 43.10
N PHE A 486 -3.45 -0.27 42.31
CA PHE A 486 -3.74 -0.17 40.88
C PHE A 486 -2.58 0.53 40.15
N PHE A 487 -2.46 0.30 38.84
CA PHE A 487 -1.52 1.07 38.01
C PHE A 487 -1.89 2.55 38.00
N ARG A 488 -0.87 3.41 38.08
CA ARG A 488 -1.00 4.87 38.02
C ARG A 488 0.21 5.51 37.36
N THR A 489 0.19 6.82 37.18
CA THR A 489 1.30 7.59 36.61
C THR A 489 1.89 8.54 37.65
N GLU A 490 3.20 8.77 37.58
CA GLU A 490 3.90 9.75 38.41
C GLU A 490 5.09 10.34 37.65
N LYS A 491 5.41 11.61 37.88
CA LYS A 491 6.61 12.23 37.33
C LYS A 491 7.69 12.28 38.40
N VAL A 492 8.76 11.51 38.20
CA VAL A 492 9.89 11.36 39.14
C VAL A 492 11.15 11.93 38.50
N ASP A 493 11.81 12.87 39.19
CA ASP A 493 13.04 13.53 38.71
C ASP A 493 12.94 14.08 37.27
N GLY A 494 11.77 14.63 36.93
CA GLY A 494 11.51 15.24 35.61
C GLY A 494 11.14 14.24 34.51
N LYS A 495 11.11 12.94 34.79
CA LYS A 495 10.69 11.88 33.86
C LYS A 495 9.35 11.29 34.28
N TRP A 496 8.43 11.12 33.34
CA TRP A 496 7.21 10.35 33.57
C TRP A 496 7.53 8.87 33.73
N THR A 497 6.84 8.21 34.66
CA THR A 497 6.85 6.76 34.84
C THR A 497 5.44 6.28 35.13
N MET A 498 5.18 5.01 34.85
CA MET A 498 4.07 4.30 35.46
C MET A 498 4.50 3.85 36.87
N VAL A 499 3.52 3.53 37.70
CA VAL A 499 3.72 2.94 39.03
C VAL A 499 2.79 1.74 39.13
N ASP A 500 3.35 0.59 39.48
CA ASP A 500 2.59 -0.64 39.64
C ASP A 500 1.76 -0.64 40.95
N PRO A 501 0.83 -1.61 41.12
CA PRO A 501 -0.02 -1.69 42.31
C PRO A 501 0.73 -1.73 43.66
N GLU A 502 1.99 -2.17 43.68
CA GLU A 502 2.86 -2.26 44.87
C GLU A 502 3.81 -1.07 45.03
N GLY A 503 3.67 -0.04 44.18
CA GLY A 503 4.47 1.18 44.25
C GLY A 503 5.82 1.08 43.54
N CYS A 504 6.09 0.06 42.74
CA CYS A 504 7.31 0.00 41.93
C CYS A 504 7.19 0.88 40.70
N MET A 505 8.28 1.56 40.31
CA MET A 505 8.31 2.25 39.03
C MET A 505 8.19 1.23 37.89
N PHE A 506 7.38 1.55 36.90
CA PHE A 506 6.96 0.62 35.85
C PHE A 506 7.12 1.26 34.47
N PHE A 507 7.43 0.45 33.47
CA PHE A 507 7.55 0.85 32.08
C PHE A 507 6.94 -0.24 31.20
N MET A 508 6.04 0.13 30.28
CA MET A 508 5.29 -0.83 29.47
C MET A 508 6.14 -1.33 28.30
N THR A 509 6.40 -2.62 28.24
CA THR A 509 6.99 -3.32 27.09
C THR A 509 6.17 -4.58 26.84
N GLY A 510 5.84 -4.84 25.58
CA GLY A 510 4.92 -5.93 25.23
C GLY A 510 4.64 -6.01 23.75
N LEU A 511 3.83 -7.00 23.39
CA LEU A 511 3.39 -7.27 22.03
C LEU A 511 1.89 -7.09 21.92
N ASP A 512 1.45 -6.42 20.86
CA ASP A 512 0.04 -6.31 20.50
C ASP A 512 -0.45 -7.56 19.76
N ASN A 513 -1.77 -7.67 19.64
CA ASN A 513 -2.48 -8.70 18.86
C ASN A 513 -2.17 -10.14 19.27
N ILE A 514 -2.16 -10.42 20.58
CA ILE A 514 -2.04 -11.78 21.12
C ILE A 514 -3.42 -12.45 21.08
N ARG A 515 -3.94 -12.73 19.88
CA ARG A 515 -5.25 -13.35 19.63
C ARG A 515 -5.32 -14.06 18.29
N MET A 516 -6.47 -14.70 18.01
CA MET A 516 -6.66 -15.50 16.80
C MET A 516 -7.35 -14.75 15.64
N ASP A 517 -7.96 -13.59 15.89
CA ASP A 517 -8.81 -12.86 14.93
C ASP A 517 -8.10 -12.54 13.61
N ASP A 518 -6.80 -12.22 13.66
CA ASP A 518 -6.01 -11.81 12.48
C ASP A 518 -5.15 -12.95 11.91
N THR A 519 -5.31 -14.19 12.41
CA THR A 519 -4.57 -15.38 11.93
C THR A 519 -5.18 -16.03 10.70
N VAL A 520 -6.36 -15.57 10.28
CA VAL A 520 -7.15 -16.19 9.22
C VAL A 520 -6.87 -15.53 7.87
N THR A 521 -6.88 -16.34 6.80
CA THR A 521 -6.74 -15.87 5.41
C THR A 521 -7.90 -16.38 4.56
N ILE A 522 -8.28 -15.62 3.53
CA ILE A 522 -9.41 -15.94 2.64
C ILE A 522 -9.04 -17.12 1.73
N THR A 523 -9.90 -18.14 1.72
CA THR A 523 -9.70 -19.39 0.97
C THR A 523 -10.14 -19.32 -0.50
N GLY A 524 -10.92 -18.29 -0.86
CA GLY A 524 -11.57 -18.17 -2.17
C GLY A 524 -12.94 -18.83 -2.27
N ILE A 525 -13.41 -19.50 -1.20
CA ILE A 525 -14.73 -20.13 -1.13
C ILE A 525 -15.75 -19.18 -0.48
N ASP A 526 -16.99 -19.20 -0.97
CA ASP A 526 -18.14 -18.57 -0.31
C ASP A 526 -19.33 -19.56 -0.23
N PHE A 527 -20.30 -19.22 0.61
CA PHE A 527 -21.53 -19.96 0.81
C PHE A 527 -22.74 -19.04 0.65
N SER A 528 -23.84 -19.58 0.11
CA SER A 528 -25.12 -18.88 0.14
C SER A 528 -25.70 -18.81 1.56
N ASP A 529 -25.39 -19.81 2.39
CA ASP A 529 -25.66 -19.85 3.82
C ASP A 529 -24.41 -20.37 4.54
N LYS A 530 -23.73 -19.48 5.29
CA LYS A 530 -22.49 -19.78 6.01
C LYS A 530 -22.69 -20.75 7.17
N ASP A 531 -23.87 -20.78 7.79
CA ASP A 531 -24.11 -21.56 9.01
C ASP A 531 -24.37 -23.02 8.68
N THR A 532 -25.01 -23.28 7.53
CA THR A 532 -25.25 -24.64 7.00
C THR A 532 -24.21 -25.07 5.97
N LYS A 533 -23.33 -24.16 5.54
CA LYS A 533 -22.40 -24.32 4.40
C LYS A 533 -23.11 -24.65 3.07
N GLU A 534 -24.39 -24.30 2.94
CA GLU A 534 -25.16 -24.55 1.72
C GLU A 534 -24.75 -23.58 0.59
N GLY A 535 -24.75 -24.08 -0.64
CA GLY A 535 -24.43 -23.29 -1.84
C GLY A 535 -22.96 -22.91 -1.94
N ARG A 536 -22.05 -23.79 -1.48
CA ARG A 536 -20.61 -23.66 -1.62
C ARG A 536 -20.22 -23.35 -3.07
N VAL A 537 -19.46 -22.28 -3.28
CA VAL A 537 -18.96 -21.84 -4.59
C VAL A 537 -17.51 -21.38 -4.47
N VAL A 538 -16.73 -21.56 -5.54
CA VAL A 538 -15.43 -20.89 -5.68
C VAL A 538 -15.71 -19.45 -6.12
N ALA A 539 -15.71 -18.53 -5.16
CA ALA A 539 -15.97 -17.11 -5.40
C ALA A 539 -14.74 -16.39 -5.97
N SER A 540 -13.54 -16.87 -5.66
CA SER A 540 -12.28 -16.41 -6.27
C SER A 540 -11.36 -17.59 -6.59
N GLU A 541 -11.26 -17.91 -7.87
CA GLU A 541 -10.36 -18.97 -8.39
C GLU A 541 -8.89 -18.67 -8.05
N LEU A 542 -8.48 -17.40 -8.14
CA LEU A 542 -7.13 -16.98 -7.81
C LEU A 542 -6.79 -17.29 -6.35
N ARG A 543 -7.64 -16.88 -5.41
CA ARG A 543 -7.46 -17.17 -3.98
C ARG A 543 -7.44 -18.66 -3.72
N HIS A 544 -8.39 -19.39 -4.30
CA HIS A 544 -8.48 -20.83 -4.09
C HIS A 544 -7.25 -21.58 -4.61
N SER A 545 -6.66 -21.11 -5.70
CA SER A 545 -5.44 -21.70 -6.27
C SER A 545 -4.18 -21.51 -5.42
N MET A 546 -4.19 -20.62 -4.41
CA MET A 546 -3.00 -20.31 -3.60
C MET A 546 -2.55 -21.44 -2.68
N PHE A 547 -3.46 -22.33 -2.31
CA PHE A 547 -3.23 -23.31 -1.26
C PHE A 547 -2.96 -24.69 -1.87
N GLU A 548 -1.79 -25.27 -1.60
CA GLU A 548 -1.52 -26.68 -1.92
C GLU A 548 -2.39 -27.62 -1.09
N TRP A 549 -2.79 -27.16 0.10
CA TRP A 549 -3.57 -27.92 1.06
C TRP A 549 -4.56 -27.04 1.81
N LEU A 550 -5.76 -27.57 1.96
CA LEU A 550 -6.82 -27.13 2.86
C LEU A 550 -7.54 -28.40 3.36
N PRO A 551 -7.96 -28.47 4.63
CA PRO A 551 -8.52 -29.70 5.19
C PRO A 551 -9.90 -30.03 4.59
N GLU A 552 -10.14 -31.31 4.32
CA GLU A 552 -11.47 -31.82 3.98
C GLU A 552 -12.41 -31.71 5.20
N GLU A 553 -13.73 -31.68 4.99
CA GLU A 553 -14.71 -31.45 6.08
C GLU A 553 -14.62 -32.46 7.24
N ASN A 554 -14.13 -33.67 6.99
CA ASN A 554 -13.97 -34.72 8.00
C ASN A 554 -12.58 -34.78 8.64
N ASP A 555 -11.66 -33.92 8.22
CA ASP A 555 -10.34 -33.76 8.83
C ASP A 555 -10.49 -33.04 10.18
N PRO A 556 -9.84 -33.51 11.27
CA PRO A 556 -9.85 -32.81 12.56
C PRO A 556 -9.43 -31.33 12.48
N LEU A 557 -8.57 -30.95 11.54
CA LEU A 557 -8.10 -29.58 11.35
C LEU A 557 -9.13 -28.68 10.67
N ALA A 558 -10.22 -29.22 10.11
CA ALA A 558 -11.31 -28.44 9.53
C ALA A 558 -12.06 -27.57 10.56
N ILE A 559 -11.87 -27.82 11.86
CA ILE A 559 -12.34 -26.96 12.95
C ILE A 559 -11.71 -25.54 12.91
N ASN A 560 -10.64 -25.35 12.14
CA ASN A 560 -9.93 -24.07 12.01
C ASN A 560 -10.45 -23.20 10.84
N TYR A 561 -11.48 -23.65 10.13
CA TYR A 561 -12.26 -22.80 9.23
C TYR A 561 -13.12 -21.82 10.03
N ASP A 562 -13.34 -20.64 9.45
CA ASP A 562 -14.28 -19.64 9.92
C ASP A 562 -14.89 -18.90 8.71
N TYR A 563 -15.67 -17.86 8.95
CA TYR A 563 -16.30 -17.07 7.90
C TYR A 563 -16.20 -15.57 8.20
N ALA A 564 -15.56 -14.82 7.30
CA ALA A 564 -15.55 -13.37 7.35
C ALA A 564 -16.84 -12.83 6.69
N GLY A 565 -17.74 -12.28 7.51
CA GLY A 565 -18.99 -11.67 7.03
C GLY A 565 -18.80 -10.31 6.34
N TRP A 566 -17.63 -9.70 6.52
CA TRP A 566 -17.25 -8.43 5.93
C TRP A 566 -15.71 -8.36 5.87
N ILE A 567 -15.18 -7.82 4.78
CA ILE A 567 -13.76 -7.63 4.50
C ILE A 567 -13.57 -6.15 4.12
N HIS A 568 -12.58 -5.48 4.72
CA HIS A 568 -12.30 -4.06 4.46
C HIS A 568 -11.77 -3.85 3.05
N SER A 569 -10.78 -4.65 2.67
CA SER A 569 -10.19 -4.67 1.33
C SER A 569 -9.64 -6.05 1.01
N GLY A 570 -9.92 -6.57 -0.17
CA GLY A 570 -9.44 -7.89 -0.56
C GLY A 570 -9.99 -8.37 -1.89
N ALA A 571 -9.72 -9.63 -2.21
CA ALA A 571 -10.24 -10.28 -3.41
C ALA A 571 -11.75 -10.54 -3.37
N LEU A 572 -12.34 -10.54 -2.16
CA LEU A 572 -13.75 -10.79 -1.88
C LEU A 572 -14.22 -9.83 -0.78
N ASP A 573 -15.51 -9.48 -0.78
CA ASP A 573 -16.13 -8.65 0.27
C ASP A 573 -16.53 -9.46 1.52
N LYS A 574 -16.58 -10.80 1.38
CA LYS A 574 -16.88 -11.80 2.43
C LYS A 574 -16.44 -13.20 1.95
N GLY A 575 -16.32 -14.17 2.85
CA GLY A 575 -16.08 -15.56 2.45
C GLY A 575 -15.53 -16.46 3.55
N GLU A 576 -15.29 -17.73 3.21
CA GLU A 576 -14.64 -18.71 4.06
C GLU A 576 -13.17 -18.34 4.27
N VAL A 577 -12.73 -18.40 5.52
CA VAL A 577 -11.36 -18.12 5.93
C VAL A 577 -10.80 -19.31 6.71
N PHE A 578 -9.47 -19.46 6.71
CA PHE A 578 -8.79 -20.54 7.42
C PHE A 578 -7.61 -20.03 8.22
N SER A 579 -7.39 -20.57 9.42
CA SER A 579 -6.23 -20.26 10.27
C SER A 579 -5.23 -21.40 10.27
N PHE A 580 -4.14 -21.22 9.54
CA PHE A 580 -3.00 -22.15 9.57
C PHE A 580 -2.32 -22.14 10.94
N TYR A 581 -2.25 -20.99 11.62
CA TYR A 581 -1.68 -20.88 12.95
C TYR A 581 -2.39 -21.78 13.97
N ARG A 582 -3.74 -21.74 14.05
CA ARG A 582 -4.49 -22.64 14.95
C ARG A 582 -4.29 -24.11 14.59
N ALA A 583 -4.26 -24.44 13.29
CA ALA A 583 -3.96 -25.80 12.85
C ALA A 583 -2.55 -26.25 13.25
N ASN A 584 -1.57 -25.37 13.17
CA ASN A 584 -0.19 -25.64 13.58
C ASN A 584 -0.07 -25.82 15.09
N LEU A 585 -0.82 -25.09 15.92
CA LEU A 585 -0.88 -25.33 17.36
C LEU A 585 -1.39 -26.73 17.68
N MET A 586 -2.43 -27.21 16.99
CA MET A 586 -2.93 -28.58 17.14
C MET A 586 -1.87 -29.62 16.76
N ARG A 587 -1.14 -29.40 15.66
CA ARG A 587 -0.02 -30.26 15.23
C ARG A 587 1.14 -30.25 16.23
N LYS A 588 1.53 -29.06 16.70
CA LYS A 588 2.66 -28.81 17.61
C LYS A 588 2.47 -29.47 18.97
N TYR A 589 1.28 -29.39 19.53
CA TYR A 589 0.97 -29.99 20.83
C TYR A 589 0.32 -31.38 20.74
N ASP A 590 0.12 -31.90 19.53
CA ASP A 590 -0.49 -33.21 19.25
C ASP A 590 -1.80 -33.43 20.03
N THR A 591 -2.68 -32.43 19.99
CA THR A 591 -3.95 -32.44 20.73
C THR A 591 -5.07 -31.71 19.96
N ASP A 592 -6.29 -31.74 20.51
CA ASP A 592 -7.43 -31.01 19.97
C ASP A 592 -7.28 -29.49 20.11
N GLN A 593 -8.12 -28.74 19.39
CA GLN A 593 -8.04 -27.27 19.36
C GLN A 593 -8.20 -26.65 20.75
N ALA A 594 -9.09 -27.18 21.59
CA ALA A 594 -9.38 -26.56 22.89
C ALA A 594 -8.19 -26.70 23.85
N GLU A 595 -7.58 -27.89 23.91
CA GLU A 595 -6.37 -28.12 24.70
C GLU A 595 -5.17 -27.36 24.12
N ALA A 596 -4.99 -27.35 22.79
CA ALA A 596 -3.91 -26.62 22.13
C ALA A 596 -3.97 -25.12 22.43
N MET A 597 -5.16 -24.51 22.45
CA MET A 597 -5.35 -23.11 22.81
C MET A 597 -5.03 -22.82 24.28
N GLN A 598 -5.34 -23.74 25.19
CA GLN A 598 -4.98 -23.60 26.60
C GLN A 598 -3.45 -23.70 26.80
N ILE A 599 -2.80 -24.66 26.14
CA ILE A 599 -1.34 -24.78 26.16
C ILE A 599 -0.71 -23.53 25.56
N TRP A 600 -1.21 -23.05 24.41
CA TRP A 600 -0.73 -21.82 23.77
C TRP A 600 -0.83 -20.61 24.70
N LYS A 601 -1.93 -20.45 25.45
CA LYS A 601 -2.07 -19.38 26.44
C LYS A 601 -0.96 -19.45 27.48
N ASP A 602 -0.73 -20.63 28.05
CA ASP A 602 0.25 -20.81 29.13
C ASP A 602 1.69 -20.64 28.62
N VAL A 603 2.01 -21.19 27.44
CA VAL A 603 3.30 -20.99 26.74
C VAL A 603 3.51 -19.52 26.38
N THR A 604 2.46 -18.83 25.93
CA THR A 604 2.57 -17.40 25.59
C THR A 604 2.86 -16.57 26.85
N LEU A 605 2.20 -16.85 27.98
CA LEU A 605 2.51 -16.19 29.25
C LEU A 605 3.96 -16.46 29.68
N ASP A 606 4.44 -17.70 29.53
CA ASP A 606 5.84 -18.06 29.79
C ASP A 606 6.80 -17.28 28.89
N ARG A 607 6.53 -17.21 27.58
CA ARG A 607 7.31 -16.41 26.63
C ARG A 607 7.40 -14.96 27.07
N MET A 608 6.29 -14.32 27.43
CA MET A 608 6.32 -12.90 27.85
C MET A 608 7.16 -12.69 29.12
N VAL A 609 7.09 -13.63 30.08
CA VAL A 609 7.92 -13.57 31.30
C VAL A 609 9.40 -13.81 30.98
N ASP A 610 9.73 -14.82 30.18
CA ASP A 610 11.10 -15.18 29.78
C ASP A 610 11.75 -14.08 28.94
N TRP A 611 10.98 -13.49 28.04
CA TRP A 611 11.41 -12.40 27.15
C TRP A 611 11.53 -11.06 27.90
N GLY A 612 11.08 -11.01 29.16
CA GLY A 612 11.19 -9.85 30.05
C GLY A 612 10.17 -8.76 29.79
N PHE A 613 9.14 -9.03 29.00
CA PHE A 613 8.04 -8.10 28.75
C PHE A 613 7.26 -7.85 30.04
N THR A 614 6.85 -6.60 30.23
CA THR A 614 6.15 -6.19 31.45
C THR A 614 4.63 -6.21 31.28
N THR A 615 4.15 -6.23 30.04
CA THR A 615 2.73 -6.18 29.67
C THR A 615 2.40 -7.11 28.50
N LEU A 616 1.20 -7.69 28.50
CA LEU A 616 0.51 -8.15 27.29
C LEU A 616 -0.13 -6.92 26.65
N GLY A 617 0.25 -6.59 25.41
CA GLY A 617 -0.12 -5.36 24.72
C GLY A 617 -1.61 -5.23 24.38
N ASN A 618 -1.93 -4.29 23.49
CA ASN A 618 -3.28 -4.09 23.02
C ASN A 618 -3.81 -5.29 22.21
N TRP A 619 -5.13 -5.44 22.12
CA TRP A 619 -5.79 -6.54 21.38
C TRP A 619 -5.36 -7.95 21.78
N ILE A 620 -5.14 -8.18 23.07
CA ILE A 620 -5.03 -9.55 23.59
C ILE A 620 -6.39 -10.24 23.60
N ASP A 621 -6.37 -11.56 23.43
CA ASP A 621 -7.57 -12.39 23.55
C ASP A 621 -8.13 -12.30 24.99
N PRO A 622 -9.46 -12.22 25.17
CA PRO A 622 -10.09 -12.21 26.50
C PRO A 622 -9.69 -13.38 27.40
N MET A 623 -9.18 -14.50 26.86
CA MET A 623 -8.64 -15.60 27.66
C MET A 623 -7.46 -15.18 28.56
N PHE A 624 -6.76 -14.09 28.24
CA PHE A 624 -5.67 -13.55 29.05
C PHE A 624 -6.13 -12.58 30.14
N PHE A 625 -7.39 -12.13 30.12
CA PHE A 625 -7.91 -11.25 31.17
C PHE A 625 -8.00 -11.98 32.51
N GLY A 626 -7.65 -11.29 33.59
CA GLY A 626 -7.45 -11.91 34.90
C GLY A 626 -6.16 -12.71 35.03
N SER A 627 -5.21 -12.56 34.09
CA SER A 627 -3.84 -13.05 34.25
C SER A 627 -3.25 -12.58 35.57
N ASP A 628 -2.61 -13.48 36.31
CA ASP A 628 -1.90 -13.18 37.55
C ASP A 628 -0.37 -13.30 37.41
N ARG A 629 0.11 -13.19 36.17
CA ARG A 629 1.52 -13.41 35.80
C ARG A 629 2.15 -12.23 35.08
N VAL A 630 1.42 -11.66 34.12
CA VAL A 630 1.85 -10.51 33.29
C VAL A 630 0.72 -9.50 33.27
N ALA A 631 1.04 -8.23 33.49
CA ALA A 631 0.06 -7.15 33.43
C ALA A 631 -0.49 -7.02 32.01
N TYR A 632 -1.67 -6.45 31.83
CA TYR A 632 -2.30 -6.42 30.52
C TYR A 632 -3.17 -5.18 30.30
N GLU A 633 -3.41 -4.85 29.04
CA GLU A 633 -4.38 -3.83 28.65
C GLU A 633 -5.68 -4.45 28.14
N ALA A 634 -6.80 -3.77 28.42
CA ALA A 634 -8.06 -4.04 27.76
C ALA A 634 -8.30 -3.02 26.64
N HIS A 635 -9.23 -3.33 25.75
CA HIS A 635 -9.59 -2.45 24.65
C HIS A 635 -11.11 -2.43 24.42
N GLY A 636 -11.60 -1.33 23.85
CA GLY A 636 -12.98 -1.20 23.44
C GLY A 636 -13.12 -0.38 22.17
N TRP A 637 -14.14 -0.70 21.38
CA TRP A 637 -14.46 0.00 20.13
C TRP A 637 -15.86 0.59 20.22
N ILE A 638 -16.02 1.84 19.78
CA ILE A 638 -17.30 2.52 19.86
C ILE A 638 -18.12 2.27 18.59
N TYR A 639 -19.03 1.31 18.64
CA TYR A 639 -20.00 1.05 17.58
C TYR A 639 -21.38 1.63 17.89
N GLY A 640 -22.22 1.75 16.86
CA GLY A 640 -23.62 2.15 16.98
C GLY A 640 -24.06 3.25 16.01
N ASP A 641 -25.36 3.53 16.03
CA ASP A 641 -26.07 4.36 15.04
C ASP A 641 -25.95 5.88 15.25
N HIS A 642 -25.13 6.32 16.21
CA HIS A 642 -24.86 7.74 16.39
C HIS A 642 -24.24 8.34 15.12
N LYS A 643 -24.48 9.63 14.91
CA LYS A 643 -24.01 10.33 13.71
C LYS A 643 -22.49 10.34 13.61
N ARG A 644 -22.01 10.45 12.38
CA ARG A 644 -20.59 10.49 12.03
C ARG A 644 -20.24 11.78 11.29
N ILE A 645 -18.97 12.14 11.32
CA ILE A 645 -18.37 13.26 10.58
C ILE A 645 -17.26 12.67 9.72
N SER A 646 -17.19 13.07 8.45
CA SER A 646 -16.10 12.66 7.58
C SER A 646 -15.02 13.74 7.56
N THR A 647 -13.75 13.34 7.47
CA THR A 647 -12.66 14.25 7.10
C THR A 647 -12.60 14.52 5.60
N GLY A 648 -13.25 13.69 4.78
CA GLY A 648 -13.04 13.59 3.33
C GLY A 648 -11.86 12.69 2.94
N ASN A 649 -11.10 12.16 3.92
CA ASN A 649 -9.97 11.26 3.74
C ASN A 649 -9.94 10.23 4.89
N ASP A 650 -11.08 9.58 5.14
CA ASP A 650 -11.23 8.63 6.24
C ASP A 650 -10.64 7.27 5.84
N TYR A 651 -9.62 6.81 6.55
CA TYR A 651 -8.96 5.53 6.26
C TYR A 651 -9.81 4.33 6.71
N TRP A 652 -10.03 4.21 8.02
CA TRP A 652 -10.86 3.15 8.60
C TRP A 652 -12.36 3.44 8.52
N GLY A 653 -12.73 4.72 8.44
CA GLY A 653 -14.11 5.18 8.30
C GLY A 653 -14.37 6.53 9.00
N PRO A 654 -15.57 7.11 8.79
CA PRO A 654 -15.95 8.40 9.38
C PRO A 654 -15.91 8.38 10.92
N ILE A 655 -15.46 9.48 11.53
CA ILE A 655 -15.37 9.62 12.98
C ILE A 655 -16.73 9.85 13.64
N HIS A 656 -16.88 9.43 14.89
CA HIS A 656 -18.00 9.76 15.78
C HIS A 656 -18.29 11.27 15.83
N ASP A 657 -19.56 11.69 15.71
CA ASP A 657 -20.00 13.03 16.11
C ASP A 657 -20.23 13.02 17.63
N PRO A 658 -19.32 13.58 18.44
CA PRO A 658 -19.42 13.45 19.89
C PRO A 658 -20.48 14.38 20.51
N PHE A 659 -21.12 15.23 19.70
CA PHE A 659 -22.23 16.08 20.10
C PHE A 659 -23.60 15.43 19.86
N ASP A 660 -23.65 14.30 19.15
CA ASP A 660 -24.84 13.47 19.10
C ASP A 660 -25.11 12.88 20.51
N PRO A 661 -26.30 13.09 21.10
CA PRO A 661 -26.65 12.44 22.36
C PRO A 661 -26.50 10.91 22.32
N GLU A 662 -26.68 10.28 21.15
CA GLU A 662 -26.56 8.83 20.99
C GLU A 662 -25.11 8.34 21.12
N PHE A 663 -24.11 9.19 20.81
CA PHE A 663 -22.70 8.82 20.98
C PHE A 663 -22.39 8.42 22.42
N LYS A 664 -23.03 9.07 23.41
CA LYS A 664 -22.86 8.70 24.81
C LYS A 664 -23.40 7.29 25.12
N ASN A 665 -24.48 6.88 24.48
CA ASN A 665 -25.04 5.53 24.64
C ASN A 665 -24.11 4.50 23.98
N SER A 666 -23.62 4.77 22.78
CA SER A 666 -22.60 3.94 22.13
C SER A 666 -21.33 3.80 22.96
N ALA A 667 -20.81 4.89 23.52
CA ALA A 667 -19.65 4.84 24.42
C ALA A 667 -19.95 4.08 25.73
N ARG A 668 -21.18 4.15 26.22
CA ARG A 668 -21.63 3.37 27.37
C ARG A 668 -21.68 1.88 27.08
N ASP A 669 -22.17 1.50 25.91
CA ASP A 669 -22.27 0.10 25.50
C ASP A 669 -20.88 -0.50 25.35
N MET A 670 -19.95 0.21 24.70
CA MET A 670 -18.53 -0.14 24.68
C MET A 670 -17.97 -0.34 26.09
N ALA A 671 -18.20 0.62 27.01
CA ALA A 671 -17.69 0.51 28.37
C ALA A 671 -18.29 -0.70 29.13
N ASN A 672 -19.58 -0.99 28.94
CA ASN A 672 -20.22 -2.18 29.51
C ASN A 672 -19.64 -3.48 28.92
N GLU A 673 -19.33 -3.52 27.62
CA GLU A 673 -18.70 -4.67 26.98
C GLU A 673 -17.31 -4.92 27.55
N VAL A 674 -16.49 -3.88 27.71
CA VAL A 674 -15.19 -3.99 28.39
C VAL A 674 -15.38 -4.55 29.81
N ALA A 675 -16.27 -3.95 30.61
CA ALA A 675 -16.53 -4.36 31.99
C ALA A 675 -17.15 -5.77 32.12
N SER A 676 -17.70 -6.33 31.04
CA SER A 676 -18.17 -7.72 31.04
C SER A 676 -17.04 -8.74 30.93
N ARG A 677 -15.85 -8.31 30.48
CA ARG A 677 -14.68 -9.16 30.23
C ARG A 677 -13.58 -9.00 31.28
N VAL A 678 -13.53 -7.87 31.98
CA VAL A 678 -12.54 -7.59 33.04
C VAL A 678 -13.21 -7.24 34.36
N LYS A 679 -12.50 -7.42 35.48
CA LYS A 679 -12.97 -7.02 36.82
C LYS A 679 -12.50 -5.61 37.16
N ASP A 680 -13.33 -4.86 37.89
CA ASP A 680 -13.05 -3.49 38.32
C ASP A 680 -12.05 -3.38 39.49
N ASP A 681 -11.75 -4.51 40.12
CA ASP A 681 -10.72 -4.65 41.16
C ASP A 681 -9.47 -5.41 40.67
N ASP A 682 -9.37 -5.70 39.37
CA ASP A 682 -8.22 -6.41 38.82
C ASP A 682 -6.96 -5.54 38.89
N GLN A 683 -5.97 -5.97 39.68
CA GLN A 683 -4.72 -5.24 39.86
C GLN A 683 -3.76 -5.41 38.68
N TRP A 684 -3.94 -6.43 37.83
CA TRP A 684 -3.09 -6.70 36.67
C TRP A 684 -3.53 -5.95 35.42
N LEU A 685 -4.77 -5.46 35.39
CA LEU A 685 -5.25 -4.57 34.35
C LEU A 685 -4.56 -3.20 34.49
N VAL A 686 -3.78 -2.81 33.49
CA VAL A 686 -3.11 -1.50 33.44
C VAL A 686 -4.12 -0.40 33.13
N GLY A 687 -4.96 -0.63 32.13
CA GLY A 687 -5.91 0.36 31.64
C GLY A 687 -6.64 -0.09 30.39
N VAL A 688 -7.38 0.85 29.80
CA VAL A 688 -8.22 0.62 28.62
C VAL A 688 -7.83 1.57 27.49
N PHE A 689 -7.47 1.02 26.33
CA PHE A 689 -7.47 1.75 25.06
C PHE A 689 -8.88 1.81 24.49
N VAL A 690 -9.28 2.95 23.93
CA VAL A 690 -10.60 3.09 23.29
C VAL A 690 -10.43 3.63 21.88
N ASP A 691 -10.93 2.86 20.91
CA ASP A 691 -10.69 3.03 19.48
C ASP A 691 -9.19 3.01 19.12
N ASN A 692 -8.89 3.16 17.83
CA ASN A 692 -7.54 3.13 17.27
C ASN A 692 -7.49 3.94 15.98
N GLU A 693 -6.44 4.75 15.79
CA GLU A 693 -6.13 5.41 14.52
C GLU A 693 -7.32 6.08 13.82
N ILE A 694 -8.17 6.72 14.61
CA ILE A 694 -9.28 7.50 14.06
C ILE A 694 -8.71 8.60 13.15
N SER A 695 -9.35 8.83 12.01
CA SER A 695 -8.97 9.89 11.06
C SER A 695 -9.30 11.27 11.63
N TRP A 696 -8.45 11.79 12.51
CA TRP A 696 -8.64 13.09 13.16
C TRP A 696 -8.26 14.29 12.30
N GLY A 697 -7.50 14.07 11.22
CA GLY A 697 -6.86 15.09 10.39
C GLY A 697 -5.33 15.11 10.58
N ASN A 698 -4.61 15.72 9.62
CA ASN A 698 -3.14 15.85 9.64
C ASN A 698 -2.67 17.28 9.42
N VAL A 699 -1.41 17.55 9.76
CA VAL A 699 -0.80 18.89 9.69
C VAL A 699 -0.15 19.20 8.33
N MET A 700 -0.31 18.34 7.32
CA MET A 700 0.41 18.45 6.05
C MET A 700 -0.21 19.49 5.11
N ASN A 701 -1.53 19.66 5.16
CA ASN A 701 -2.24 20.73 4.46
C ASN A 701 -3.52 21.13 5.22
N GLU A 702 -4.02 22.34 4.96
CA GLU A 702 -5.15 22.93 5.71
C GLU A 702 -6.47 22.20 5.51
N ALA A 703 -6.68 21.64 4.31
CA ALA A 703 -7.89 20.89 3.99
C ALA A 703 -8.00 19.62 4.86
N ASN A 704 -6.88 18.92 5.06
CA ASN A 704 -6.80 17.75 5.93
C ASN A 704 -6.75 18.14 7.42
N HIS A 705 -6.05 19.22 7.80
CA HIS A 705 -5.95 19.66 9.20
C HIS A 705 -7.33 19.94 9.77
N TYR A 706 -8.13 20.75 9.06
CA TYR A 706 -9.45 21.18 9.52
C TYR A 706 -10.61 20.42 8.87
N GLY A 707 -10.34 19.27 8.23
CA GLY A 707 -11.32 18.52 7.44
C GLY A 707 -12.60 18.21 8.20
N LEU A 708 -12.52 17.85 9.48
CA LEU A 708 -13.70 17.61 10.32
C LEU A 708 -14.57 18.86 10.49
N VAL A 709 -13.96 20.03 10.68
CA VAL A 709 -14.69 21.29 10.85
C VAL A 709 -15.27 21.75 9.53
N VAL A 710 -14.49 21.69 8.44
CA VAL A 710 -14.94 22.04 7.08
C VAL A 710 -16.16 21.21 6.70
N ASN A 711 -16.07 19.88 6.81
CA ASN A 711 -17.16 18.99 6.44
C ASN A 711 -18.37 19.16 7.36
N ALA A 712 -18.18 19.24 8.68
CA ALA A 712 -19.28 19.49 9.60
C ALA A 712 -20.01 20.82 9.28
N LEU A 713 -19.28 21.88 8.94
CA LEU A 713 -19.87 23.17 8.58
C LEU A 713 -20.65 23.13 7.25
N ALA A 714 -20.38 22.19 6.35
CA ALA A 714 -21.11 22.06 5.08
C ALA A 714 -22.53 21.50 5.24
N TYR A 715 -22.81 20.74 6.30
CA TYR A 715 -24.13 20.15 6.58
C TYR A 715 -25.15 21.16 7.16
N ASP A 716 -26.44 20.81 7.08
CA ASP A 716 -27.51 21.49 7.81
C ASP A 716 -27.40 21.18 9.32
N ALA A 717 -27.52 22.21 10.16
CA ALA A 717 -27.52 22.11 11.63
C ALA A 717 -28.66 21.25 12.20
N LYS A 718 -29.69 20.95 11.40
CA LYS A 718 -30.75 19.98 11.76
C LYS A 718 -30.29 18.54 11.61
N GLU A 719 -29.32 18.28 10.74
CA GLU A 719 -28.85 16.95 10.38
C GLU A 719 -27.51 16.60 11.05
N SER A 720 -26.69 17.60 11.37
CA SER A 720 -25.39 17.46 12.06
C SER A 720 -25.38 18.12 13.45
N PRO A 721 -25.30 17.34 14.54
CA PRO A 721 -25.08 17.84 15.89
C PRO A 721 -23.82 18.72 16.02
N ALA A 722 -22.70 18.31 15.42
CA ALA A 722 -21.48 19.10 15.39
C ALA A 722 -21.69 20.47 14.73
N LYS A 723 -22.32 20.51 13.53
CA LYS A 723 -22.68 21.78 12.87
C LYS A 723 -23.46 22.70 13.80
N LYS A 724 -24.49 22.16 14.47
CA LYS A 724 -25.34 22.93 15.38
C LYS A 724 -24.55 23.52 16.53
N VAL A 725 -23.64 22.75 17.13
CA VAL A 725 -22.80 23.24 18.23
C VAL A 725 -21.82 24.30 17.74
N PHE A 726 -21.15 24.07 16.61
CA PHE A 726 -20.21 25.02 16.02
C PHE A 726 -20.88 26.35 15.65
N ALA A 727 -22.05 26.29 15.00
CA ALA A 727 -22.79 27.50 14.65
C ALA A 727 -23.24 28.29 15.89
N ASN A 728 -23.68 27.60 16.96
CA ASN A 728 -24.03 28.24 18.23
C ASN A 728 -22.82 28.89 18.91
N TYR A 729 -21.66 28.22 18.88
CA TYR A 729 -20.41 28.77 19.41
C TYR A 729 -20.00 30.04 18.67
N LEU A 730 -19.95 30.00 17.33
CA LEU A 730 -19.63 31.16 16.50
C LEU A 730 -20.63 32.29 16.68
N LYS A 731 -21.93 31.97 16.81
CA LYS A 731 -22.97 32.96 17.10
C LYS A 731 -22.77 33.61 18.47
N GLY A 732 -22.35 32.87 19.49
CA GLY A 732 -21.96 33.41 20.78
C GLY A 732 -20.74 34.33 20.69
N LYS A 733 -19.69 33.89 19.98
CA LYS A 733 -18.43 34.63 19.80
C LYS A 733 -18.62 35.96 19.05
N TYR A 734 -19.34 35.94 17.94
CA TYR A 734 -19.48 37.11 17.07
C TYR A 734 -20.76 37.92 17.30
N ALA A 735 -21.79 37.35 17.92
CA ALA A 735 -23.15 37.90 18.09
C ALA A 735 -23.92 38.13 16.77
N THR A 736 -23.31 38.73 15.74
CA THR A 736 -23.95 39.05 14.45
C THR A 736 -23.22 38.41 13.27
N ILE A 737 -23.97 38.01 12.24
CA ILE A 737 -23.38 37.42 11.02
C ILE A 737 -22.42 38.38 10.32
N ALA A 738 -22.67 39.69 10.41
CA ALA A 738 -21.79 40.71 9.84
C ALA A 738 -20.39 40.71 10.49
N LYS A 739 -20.29 40.43 11.80
CA LYS A 739 -19.01 40.31 12.49
C LYS A 739 -18.27 39.02 12.11
N LEU A 740 -18.99 37.90 11.95
CA LEU A 740 -18.41 36.67 11.41
C LEU A 740 -17.89 36.90 9.98
N ASN A 741 -18.71 37.47 9.09
CA ASN A 741 -18.31 37.80 7.73
C ASN A 741 -17.08 38.71 7.68
N SER A 742 -16.98 39.69 8.58
CA SER A 742 -15.79 40.54 8.67
C SER A 742 -14.55 39.79 9.13
N ALA A 743 -14.68 38.82 10.03
CA ALA A 743 -13.56 38.02 10.50
C ALA A 743 -13.11 36.99 9.47
N TRP A 744 -14.06 36.41 8.73
CA TRP A 744 -13.82 35.31 7.80
C TRP A 744 -13.60 35.75 6.36
N GLY A 745 -13.94 37.00 6.01
CA GLY A 745 -13.99 37.44 4.62
C GLY A 745 -15.16 36.83 3.82
N SER A 746 -16.16 36.26 4.50
CA SER A 746 -17.32 35.61 3.88
C SER A 746 -18.46 36.58 3.61
N LYS A 747 -19.49 36.13 2.88
CA LYS A 747 -20.67 36.93 2.52
C LYS A 747 -21.98 36.20 2.80
N VAL A 748 -22.10 35.57 3.98
CA VAL A 748 -23.32 34.86 4.39
C VAL A 748 -24.38 35.86 4.83
N ALA A 749 -25.61 35.80 4.33
CA ALA A 749 -26.63 36.83 4.57
C ALA A 749 -27.22 36.77 5.98
N SER A 750 -27.26 35.59 6.61
CA SER A 750 -27.85 35.42 7.94
C SER A 750 -27.29 34.19 8.68
N TRP A 751 -27.54 34.12 9.99
CA TRP A 751 -27.28 32.88 10.75
C TRP A 751 -28.14 31.71 10.27
N ASP A 752 -29.33 31.96 9.72
CA ASP A 752 -30.21 30.90 9.21
C ASP A 752 -29.64 30.28 7.93
N GLU A 753 -29.05 31.09 7.05
CA GLU A 753 -28.29 30.62 5.89
C GLU A 753 -27.05 29.83 6.34
N PHE A 754 -26.26 30.39 7.28
CA PHE A 754 -25.10 29.69 7.83
C PHE A 754 -25.48 28.34 8.46
N ASN A 755 -26.62 28.26 9.14
CA ASN A 755 -27.12 27.03 9.75
C ASN A 755 -27.56 25.98 8.72
N GLN A 756 -28.06 26.39 7.55
CA GLN A 756 -28.42 25.47 6.47
C GLN A 756 -27.17 24.88 5.81
N SER A 757 -26.16 25.69 5.55
CA SER A 757 -24.86 25.24 5.05
C SER A 757 -23.82 26.35 5.11
N PHE A 758 -22.57 25.97 5.32
CA PHE A 758 -21.41 26.79 5.00
C PHE A 758 -20.33 25.89 4.39
N ASP A 759 -20.42 25.68 3.08
CA ASP A 759 -19.45 24.89 2.32
C ASP A 759 -18.37 25.80 1.70
N HIS A 760 -17.26 25.97 2.43
CA HIS A 760 -16.11 26.76 1.99
C HIS A 760 -14.90 25.84 1.76
N ARG A 761 -14.63 25.53 0.49
CA ARG A 761 -13.52 24.65 0.06
C ARG A 761 -12.32 25.38 -0.52
N SER A 762 -12.29 26.70 -0.42
CA SER A 762 -11.15 27.53 -0.84
C SER A 762 -10.17 27.74 0.32
N ALA A 763 -9.04 28.41 0.05
CA ALA A 763 -8.06 28.77 1.08
C ALA A 763 -8.73 29.45 2.29
N LEU A 764 -8.28 29.06 3.49
CA LEU A 764 -8.84 29.57 4.74
C LEU A 764 -8.22 30.93 5.08
N THR A 765 -9.04 31.89 5.50
CA THR A 765 -8.53 33.16 6.03
C THR A 765 -7.96 32.97 7.44
N ALA A 766 -7.13 33.92 7.91
CA ALA A 766 -6.57 33.85 9.27
C ALA A 766 -7.65 33.76 10.37
N GLY A 767 -8.78 34.45 10.18
CA GLY A 767 -9.93 34.36 11.07
C GLY A 767 -10.58 32.97 11.06
N MET A 768 -10.75 32.37 9.88
CA MET A 768 -11.24 30.99 9.76
C MET A 768 -10.31 30.00 10.45
N LYS A 769 -8.99 30.07 10.23
CA LYS A 769 -8.02 29.14 10.85
C LYS A 769 -8.08 29.21 12.37
N THR A 770 -8.16 30.42 12.93
CA THR A 770 -8.28 30.62 14.38
C THR A 770 -9.54 29.94 14.92
N ASP A 771 -10.70 30.18 14.29
CA ASP A 771 -11.96 29.60 14.74
C ASP A 771 -12.01 28.09 14.49
N TYR A 772 -11.51 27.60 13.36
CA TYR A 772 -11.50 26.17 13.04
C TYR A 772 -10.62 25.39 14.02
N SER A 773 -9.50 25.97 14.45
CA SER A 773 -8.68 25.40 15.53
C SER A 773 -9.46 25.29 16.84
N GLU A 774 -10.17 26.34 17.25
CA GLU A 774 -11.02 26.31 18.46
C GLU A 774 -12.15 25.26 18.35
N LEU A 775 -12.82 25.17 17.20
CA LEU A 775 -13.90 24.21 16.96
C LEU A 775 -13.39 22.76 16.95
N LEU A 776 -12.24 22.50 16.33
CA LEU A 776 -11.61 21.18 16.30
C LEU A 776 -11.19 20.73 17.71
N GLN A 777 -10.65 21.65 18.52
CA GLN A 777 -10.33 21.38 19.91
C GLN A 777 -11.60 21.11 20.74
N MET A 778 -12.68 21.87 20.53
CA MET A 778 -13.96 21.60 21.19
C MET A 778 -14.51 20.20 20.85
N LEU A 779 -14.38 19.77 19.61
CA LEU A 779 -14.82 18.45 19.16
C LEU A 779 -14.05 17.33 19.86
N SER A 780 -12.71 17.40 19.86
CA SER A 780 -11.87 16.39 20.53
C SER A 780 -12.12 16.38 22.04
N GLU A 781 -12.20 17.55 22.69
CA GLU A 781 -12.52 17.63 24.11
C GLU A 781 -13.87 16.96 24.43
N LYS A 782 -14.87 17.15 23.57
CA LYS A 782 -16.17 16.52 23.75
C LYS A 782 -16.07 15.00 23.66
N TYR A 783 -15.40 14.48 22.63
CA TYR A 783 -15.17 13.04 22.45
C TYR A 783 -14.51 12.43 23.68
N PHE A 784 -13.31 12.93 24.05
CA PHE A 784 -12.55 12.35 25.14
C PHE A 784 -13.23 12.52 26.51
N SER A 785 -14.01 13.58 26.71
CA SER A 785 -14.80 13.75 27.94
C SER A 785 -15.89 12.68 28.12
N VAL A 786 -16.57 12.31 27.03
CA VAL A 786 -17.65 11.30 27.05
C VAL A 786 -17.04 9.93 27.29
N VAL A 787 -15.98 9.59 26.55
CA VAL A 787 -15.27 8.31 26.70
C VAL A 787 -14.71 8.15 28.10
N ARG A 788 -13.95 9.14 28.62
CA ARG A 788 -13.44 9.09 30.01
C ARG A 788 -14.58 8.88 31.01
N GLY A 789 -15.70 9.58 30.82
CA GLY A 789 -16.86 9.49 31.71
C GLY A 789 -17.45 8.09 31.79
N GLU A 790 -17.62 7.41 30.64
CA GLU A 790 -18.19 6.07 30.61
C GLU A 790 -17.18 4.98 30.99
N VAL A 791 -15.89 5.11 30.65
CA VAL A 791 -14.84 4.19 31.14
C VAL A 791 -14.71 4.28 32.66
N LYS A 792 -14.57 5.47 33.24
CA LYS A 792 -14.44 5.64 34.71
C LYS A 792 -15.72 5.28 35.47
N ARG A 793 -16.87 5.17 34.81
CA ARG A 793 -18.11 4.67 35.43
C ARG A 793 -18.02 3.18 35.77
N VAL A 794 -17.36 2.40 34.91
CA VAL A 794 -17.27 0.94 35.06
C VAL A 794 -15.93 0.49 35.64
N LEU A 795 -14.85 1.25 35.38
CA LEU A 795 -13.49 0.96 35.83
C LEU A 795 -12.90 2.24 36.47
N PRO A 796 -13.36 2.63 37.68
CA PRO A 796 -13.00 3.91 38.29
C PRO A 796 -11.52 4.02 38.67
N ASN A 797 -10.86 2.88 38.92
CA ASN A 797 -9.47 2.82 39.39
C ASN A 797 -8.45 2.65 38.26
N HIS A 798 -8.86 2.20 37.07
CA HIS A 798 -7.98 1.87 35.95
C HIS A 798 -7.72 3.04 35.03
N LEU A 799 -6.57 3.03 34.34
CA LEU A 799 -6.17 4.12 33.47
C LEU A 799 -6.99 4.15 32.17
N TYR A 800 -7.34 5.35 31.71
CA TYR A 800 -7.79 5.56 30.33
C TYR A 800 -6.57 5.92 29.46
N LEU A 801 -6.22 5.03 28.53
CA LEU A 801 -4.99 5.08 27.75
C LEU A 801 -5.13 5.81 26.40
N GLY A 802 -6.28 6.46 26.16
CA GLY A 802 -6.52 7.24 24.95
C GLY A 802 -6.96 6.41 23.75
N ALA A 803 -6.65 6.91 22.55
CA ALA A 803 -7.20 6.44 21.27
C ALA A 803 -6.15 6.21 20.17
N ARG A 804 -4.88 5.96 20.56
CA ARG A 804 -3.79 5.47 19.70
C ARG A 804 -3.66 6.27 18.40
N PHE A 805 -3.16 7.49 18.53
CA PHE A 805 -3.02 8.42 17.40
C PHE A 805 -1.95 7.95 16.42
N ALA A 806 -2.33 7.66 15.17
CA ALA A 806 -1.36 7.49 14.09
C ALA A 806 -0.60 8.80 13.80
N ASP A 807 0.58 8.71 13.19
CA ASP A 807 1.32 9.88 12.70
C ASP A 807 0.48 10.72 11.73
N TRP A 808 -0.27 10.08 10.84
CA TRP A 808 -1.18 10.75 9.91
C TRP A 808 -2.51 11.19 10.53
N GLY A 809 -2.78 10.88 11.80
CA GLY A 809 -4.07 11.04 12.47
C GLY A 809 -4.01 11.90 13.74
N VAL A 810 -3.16 12.93 13.79
CA VAL A 810 -3.08 13.83 14.96
C VAL A 810 -2.72 15.27 14.60
N THR A 811 -3.55 16.19 15.07
CA THR A 811 -3.29 17.64 15.04
C THR A 811 -3.07 18.18 16.46
N PRO A 812 -2.50 19.40 16.62
CA PRO A 812 -2.32 20.01 17.93
C PRO A 812 -3.62 20.16 18.74
N GLU A 813 -4.73 20.50 18.09
CA GLU A 813 -6.05 20.66 18.70
C GLU A 813 -6.55 19.35 19.30
N ILE A 814 -6.39 18.25 18.56
CA ILE A 814 -6.81 16.92 18.96
C ILE A 814 -5.97 16.44 20.15
N ALA A 815 -4.64 16.62 20.07
CA ALA A 815 -3.74 16.24 21.16
C ALA A 815 -4.02 17.05 22.45
N ARG A 816 -4.28 18.36 22.33
CA ARG A 816 -4.68 19.22 23.47
C ARG A 816 -6.02 18.80 24.06
N GLY A 817 -6.99 18.46 23.21
CA GLY A 817 -8.30 18.00 23.65
C GLY A 817 -8.21 16.68 24.41
N ALA A 818 -7.41 15.73 23.92
CA ALA A 818 -7.17 14.44 24.54
C ALA A 818 -6.46 14.56 25.90
N ALA A 819 -5.38 15.34 25.97
CA ALA A 819 -4.53 15.47 27.16
C ALA A 819 -5.30 15.86 28.43
N LYS A 820 -6.44 16.56 28.31
CA LYS A 820 -7.30 16.92 29.44
C LYS A 820 -8.00 15.72 30.10
N TYR A 821 -8.20 14.64 29.36
CA TYR A 821 -9.08 13.53 29.76
C TYR A 821 -8.41 12.16 29.73
N VAL A 822 -7.30 11.97 29.03
CA VAL A 822 -6.56 10.71 29.11
C VAL A 822 -5.60 10.72 30.31
N ASP A 823 -5.40 9.55 30.90
CA ASP A 823 -4.40 9.36 31.95
C ASP A 823 -3.00 9.17 31.34
N VAL A 824 -2.92 8.53 30.17
CA VAL A 824 -1.72 8.36 29.32
C VAL A 824 -2.07 8.68 27.86
N MET A 825 -1.25 9.48 27.18
CA MET A 825 -1.38 9.73 25.74
C MET A 825 -0.86 8.53 24.94
N SER A 826 -1.53 8.12 23.87
CA SER A 826 -1.10 6.99 23.03
C SER A 826 -0.91 7.38 21.59
N TYR A 827 0.20 6.91 21.00
CA TYR A 827 0.59 7.21 19.62
C TYR A 827 1.07 5.94 18.91
N ASN A 828 0.65 5.72 17.68
CA ASN A 828 1.23 4.70 16.81
C ASN A 828 2.28 5.37 15.93
N LEU A 829 3.51 4.86 15.93
CA LEU A 829 4.63 5.48 15.24
C LEU A 829 5.50 4.43 14.57
N TYR A 830 5.15 4.11 13.34
CA TYR A 830 5.96 3.32 12.42
C TYR A 830 7.06 4.21 11.82
N ALA A 831 8.23 4.24 12.48
CA ALA A 831 9.42 4.99 12.06
C ALA A 831 10.69 4.32 12.62
N ASN A 832 11.87 4.74 12.17
CA ASN A 832 13.14 4.20 12.66
C ASN A 832 13.43 4.58 14.11
N ASP A 833 12.95 5.74 14.57
CA ASP A 833 13.03 6.18 15.96
C ASP A 833 11.99 7.29 16.26
N LEU A 834 11.90 7.69 17.53
CA LEU A 834 11.02 8.76 18.01
C LEU A 834 11.39 10.17 17.49
N ASN A 835 12.58 10.36 16.94
CA ASN A 835 13.09 11.65 16.48
C ASN A 835 12.85 11.90 14.99
N TYR A 836 12.17 10.98 14.29
CA TYR A 836 11.82 11.15 12.88
C TYR A 836 10.79 12.27 12.68
N GLY A 837 11.26 13.51 12.55
CA GLY A 837 10.45 14.73 12.66
C GLY A 837 9.28 14.86 11.68
N LYS A 838 9.28 14.12 10.56
CA LYS A 838 8.16 14.09 9.60
C LYS A 838 6.96 13.29 10.12
N LYS A 839 7.18 12.14 10.79
CA LYS A 839 6.10 11.31 11.35
C LYS A 839 5.84 11.60 12.84
N ALA A 840 6.87 12.01 13.57
CA ALA A 840 6.76 12.38 14.98
C ALA A 840 6.52 13.90 15.17
N HIS A 841 5.82 14.59 14.25
CA HIS A 841 5.63 16.05 14.34
C HIS A 841 4.90 16.50 15.60
N TRP A 842 4.08 15.62 16.19
CA TRP A 842 3.37 15.85 17.44
C TRP A 842 4.30 15.83 18.66
N LYS A 843 5.53 15.30 18.55
CA LYS A 843 6.51 15.25 19.65
C LYS A 843 6.83 16.64 20.23
N LYS A 844 6.81 17.68 19.38
CA LYS A 844 7.02 19.08 19.80
C LYS A 844 5.98 19.59 20.81
N LEU A 845 4.83 18.92 20.91
CA LEU A 845 3.76 19.24 21.84
C LEU A 845 3.96 18.59 23.21
N LEU A 846 4.80 17.56 23.34
CA LEU A 846 4.93 16.82 24.61
C LEU A 846 5.26 17.73 25.81
N PRO A 847 6.17 18.73 25.70
CA PRO A 847 6.41 19.66 26.81
C PRO A 847 5.22 20.58 27.12
N GLU A 848 4.40 20.90 26.11
CA GLU A 848 3.18 21.70 26.30
C GLU A 848 2.09 20.88 27.02
N LEU A 849 1.92 19.62 26.62
CA LEU A 849 0.89 18.74 27.17
C LEU A 849 1.26 18.22 28.56
N ASP A 850 2.56 18.04 28.83
CA ASP A 850 3.14 17.45 30.04
C ASP A 850 2.38 16.23 30.56
N LYS A 851 2.23 15.24 29.68
CA LYS A 851 1.56 13.98 29.97
C LYS A 851 2.50 12.78 29.77
N PRO A 852 2.31 11.69 30.53
CA PRO A 852 2.92 10.42 30.20
C PRO A 852 2.37 9.93 28.85
N SER A 853 3.25 9.38 28.02
CA SER A 853 2.92 8.91 26.68
C SER A 853 3.36 7.47 26.47
N VAL A 854 2.65 6.71 25.64
CA VAL A 854 3.00 5.36 25.24
C VAL A 854 3.00 5.26 23.72
N ILE A 855 3.95 4.52 23.15
CA ILE A 855 3.83 4.07 21.77
C ILE A 855 2.92 2.85 21.76
N GLY A 856 1.75 2.98 21.11
CA GLY A 856 0.80 1.90 20.93
C GLY A 856 1.28 0.87 19.93
N GLU A 857 1.92 1.29 18.84
CA GLU A 857 2.41 0.41 17.78
C GLU A 857 3.71 0.90 17.17
N PHE A 858 4.62 -0.04 16.94
CA PHE A 858 5.73 0.06 16.01
C PHE A 858 6.15 -1.35 15.58
N HIS A 859 6.85 -1.46 14.45
CA HIS A 859 7.54 -2.70 14.07
C HIS A 859 8.66 -2.44 13.08
N PHE A 860 9.41 -3.51 12.83
CA PHE A 860 10.28 -3.69 11.68
C PHE A 860 10.02 -5.08 11.13
N GLY A 861 10.06 -5.25 9.82
CA GLY A 861 9.99 -6.58 9.20
C GLY A 861 10.97 -6.72 8.07
N ALA A 862 11.24 -7.95 7.68
CA ALA A 862 12.15 -8.25 6.57
C ALA A 862 11.52 -9.31 5.65
N THR A 863 12.14 -9.50 4.48
CA THR A 863 11.68 -10.46 3.47
C THR A 863 12.73 -11.53 3.17
N ASP A 864 13.70 -11.72 4.07
CA ASP A 864 14.61 -12.85 4.12
C ASP A 864 13.95 -14.13 4.69
N THR A 865 12.63 -14.06 4.90
CA THR A 865 11.75 -15.15 5.30
C THR A 865 10.79 -15.48 4.15
N GLY A 866 9.89 -16.45 4.36
CA GLY A 866 8.83 -16.80 3.40
C GLY A 866 7.74 -15.75 3.18
N LEU A 867 7.90 -14.50 3.64
CA LEU A 867 6.89 -13.44 3.50
C LEU A 867 7.28 -12.41 2.44
N PHE A 868 6.26 -11.88 1.77
CA PHE A 868 6.45 -11.00 0.61
C PHE A 868 6.51 -9.52 0.99
N HIS A 869 6.32 -9.20 2.27
CA HIS A 869 6.28 -7.82 2.76
C HIS A 869 6.90 -7.70 4.15
N GLY A 870 7.83 -6.75 4.33
CA GLY A 870 8.43 -6.46 5.64
C GLY A 870 7.60 -5.56 6.55
N GLY A 871 6.30 -5.40 6.32
CA GLY A 871 5.46 -4.40 7.02
C GLY A 871 5.73 -2.94 6.64
N ILE A 872 5.26 -2.01 7.46
CA ILE A 872 5.30 -0.56 7.23
C ILE A 872 6.73 -0.02 7.25
N ILE A 873 7.59 -0.60 8.09
CA ILE A 873 9.03 -0.33 8.09
C ILE A 873 9.77 -1.63 7.78
N SER A 874 10.27 -1.72 6.55
CA SER A 874 11.04 -2.88 6.10
C SER A 874 12.54 -2.65 6.30
N VAL A 875 13.22 -3.70 6.75
CA VAL A 875 14.68 -3.80 6.87
C VAL A 875 15.17 -4.98 6.03
N SER A 876 16.48 -5.16 5.92
CA SER A 876 17.07 -6.15 5.00
C SER A 876 16.94 -7.59 5.46
N ASN A 877 17.01 -7.85 6.78
CA ASN A 877 17.00 -9.21 7.35
C ASN A 877 16.60 -9.24 8.84
N GLN A 878 16.42 -10.43 9.41
CA GLN A 878 16.06 -10.62 10.83
C GLN A 878 17.09 -10.03 11.81
N LYS A 879 18.37 -10.01 11.45
CA LYS A 879 19.40 -9.36 12.27
C LYS A 879 19.21 -7.85 12.33
N GLU A 880 19.01 -7.19 11.20
CA GLU A 880 18.73 -5.74 11.17
C GLU A 880 17.41 -5.43 11.87
N ARG A 881 16.42 -6.34 11.78
CA ARG A 881 15.14 -6.23 12.51
C ARG A 881 15.34 -6.15 14.02
N ALA A 882 16.23 -6.99 14.57
CA ALA A 882 16.61 -6.99 15.97
C ALA A 882 17.41 -5.73 16.38
N GLU A 883 18.33 -5.27 15.53
CA GLU A 883 19.09 -4.04 15.73
C GLU A 883 18.15 -2.81 15.77
N MET A 884 17.21 -2.73 14.83
CA MET A 884 16.23 -1.66 14.73
C MET A 884 15.21 -1.68 15.87
N TYR A 885 14.77 -2.86 16.33
CA TYR A 885 13.99 -2.98 17.57
C TYR A 885 14.71 -2.30 18.74
N THR A 886 15.98 -2.64 18.94
CA THR A 886 16.78 -2.10 20.05
C THR A 886 16.95 -0.60 19.92
N GLN A 887 17.29 -0.10 18.72
CA GLN A 887 17.44 1.34 18.45
C GLN A 887 16.15 2.11 18.74
N TYR A 888 15.01 1.61 18.27
CA TYR A 888 13.71 2.24 18.48
C TYR A 888 13.38 2.31 19.98
N MET A 889 13.45 1.18 20.67
CA MET A 889 13.16 1.10 22.11
C MET A 889 14.10 1.96 22.95
N ASP A 890 15.38 2.06 22.56
CA ASP A 890 16.35 2.97 23.16
C ASP A 890 15.96 4.45 22.99
N SER A 891 15.33 4.82 21.88
CA SER A 891 14.83 6.18 21.66
C SER A 891 13.65 6.50 22.58
N ILE A 892 12.77 5.53 22.83
CA ILE A 892 11.60 5.66 23.71
C ILE A 892 12.02 5.76 25.17
N VAL A 893 12.86 4.83 25.65
CA VAL A 893 13.26 4.76 27.07
C VAL A 893 14.04 6.00 27.52
N LYS A 894 14.71 6.70 26.59
CA LYS A 894 15.47 7.93 26.86
C LYS A 894 14.58 9.18 26.94
N ASP A 895 13.41 9.19 26.33
CA ASP A 895 12.54 10.37 26.28
C ASP A 895 11.77 10.57 27.60
N PRO A 896 11.79 11.77 28.22
CA PRO A 896 11.23 11.97 29.55
C PRO A 896 9.70 11.86 29.62
N TYR A 897 8.98 11.88 28.49
CA TYR A 897 7.52 11.77 28.48
C TYR A 897 7.03 10.34 28.27
N PHE A 898 7.84 9.49 27.64
CA PHE A 898 7.42 8.13 27.33
C PHE A 898 7.54 7.17 28.51
N VAL A 899 6.51 6.36 28.70
CA VAL A 899 6.39 5.35 29.76
C VAL A 899 6.25 3.93 29.21
N GLY A 900 6.34 3.76 27.89
CA GLY A 900 6.25 2.46 27.26
C GLY A 900 6.21 2.49 25.74
N ALA A 901 6.36 1.30 25.16
CA ALA A 901 6.13 1.02 23.76
C ALA A 901 5.71 -0.44 23.56
N HIS A 902 4.70 -0.66 22.73
CA HIS A 902 4.24 -1.98 22.31
C HIS A 902 4.56 -2.24 20.85
N TRP A 903 5.04 -3.45 20.57
CA TRP A 903 5.34 -3.90 19.22
C TRP A 903 4.08 -4.46 18.56
N PHE A 904 3.82 -4.08 17.31
CA PHE A 904 2.76 -4.65 16.50
C PHE A 904 3.35 -5.65 15.48
N GLN A 905 3.32 -6.97 15.72
CA GLN A 905 2.46 -7.69 16.67
C GLN A 905 3.10 -9.02 17.13
N TYR A 906 2.36 -9.87 17.85
CA TYR A 906 2.88 -11.16 18.33
C TYR A 906 3.26 -12.13 17.20
N LEU A 907 2.39 -12.30 16.21
CA LEU A 907 2.54 -13.27 15.12
C LEU A 907 2.63 -12.59 13.76
N ASP A 908 3.30 -13.25 12.81
CA ASP A 908 3.29 -12.82 11.42
C ASP A 908 1.89 -12.87 10.83
N SER A 909 1.55 -11.91 9.97
CA SER A 909 0.31 -12.01 9.21
C SER A 909 0.42 -13.17 8.19
N PRO A 910 -0.70 -13.82 7.81
CA PRO A 910 -0.67 -14.88 6.80
C PRO A 910 0.03 -14.44 5.51
N ALA A 911 0.82 -15.33 4.90
CA ALA A 911 1.56 -15.03 3.66
C ALA A 911 0.66 -14.54 2.51
N THR A 912 -0.58 -15.03 2.47
CA THR A 912 -1.64 -14.66 1.53
C THR A 912 -2.56 -13.55 2.06
N GLY A 913 -2.16 -12.80 3.07
CA GLY A 913 -2.91 -11.68 3.63
C GLY A 913 -3.91 -12.11 4.70
N ARG A 914 -3.94 -11.40 5.83
CA ARG A 914 -5.02 -11.53 6.82
C ARG A 914 -6.35 -11.15 6.19
N ALA A 915 -7.42 -11.81 6.61
CA ALA A 915 -8.72 -11.70 5.95
C ALA A 915 -9.32 -10.28 5.97
N TRP A 916 -8.97 -9.46 6.96
CA TRP A 916 -9.52 -8.10 7.10
C TRP A 916 -9.19 -7.19 5.91
N ASP A 917 -7.92 -7.13 5.49
CA ASP A 917 -7.44 -6.12 4.53
C ASP A 917 -6.31 -6.59 3.60
N GLY A 918 -5.84 -7.83 3.76
CA GLY A 918 -4.78 -8.40 2.95
C GLY A 918 -3.35 -8.12 3.42
N GLU A 919 -3.13 -7.54 4.61
CA GLU A 919 -1.77 -7.42 5.17
C GLU A 919 -1.09 -8.79 5.29
N ASN A 920 0.10 -8.94 4.72
CA ASN A 920 0.88 -10.18 4.69
C ASN A 920 2.32 -9.95 5.16
N TYR A 921 2.45 -9.31 6.32
CA TYR A 921 3.69 -8.72 6.83
C TYR A 921 4.50 -9.66 7.73
N ASN A 922 5.83 -9.57 7.64
CA ASN A 922 6.79 -10.14 8.59
C ASN A 922 6.91 -9.27 9.85
N VAL A 923 5.89 -9.30 10.70
CA VAL A 923 5.75 -8.37 11.84
C VAL A 923 5.54 -9.10 13.16
N GLY A 924 5.62 -10.42 13.16
CA GLY A 924 5.54 -11.27 14.35
C GLY A 924 6.87 -11.45 15.07
N PHE A 925 6.81 -11.65 16.38
CA PHE A 925 7.85 -12.31 17.16
C PHE A 925 7.87 -13.83 16.92
N VAL A 926 6.77 -14.39 16.41
CA VAL A 926 6.67 -15.78 15.98
C VAL A 926 6.13 -15.89 14.55
N THR A 927 6.52 -16.94 13.85
CA THR A 927 6.04 -17.30 12.51
C THR A 927 4.58 -17.79 12.54
N ILE A 928 4.00 -18.01 11.35
CA ILE A 928 2.70 -18.68 11.19
C ILE A 928 2.68 -20.13 11.73
N ALA A 929 3.85 -20.74 11.94
CA ALA A 929 4.02 -22.06 12.51
C ALA A 929 4.29 -22.05 14.03
N ASP A 930 4.15 -20.88 14.68
CA ASP A 930 4.47 -20.68 16.10
C ASP A 930 5.97 -20.90 16.44
N GLU A 931 6.85 -20.69 15.46
CA GLU A 931 8.30 -20.73 15.69
C GLU A 931 8.84 -19.33 16.02
N PRO A 932 9.65 -19.15 17.08
CA PRO A 932 10.11 -17.82 17.49
C PRO A 932 11.29 -17.30 16.65
N TYR A 933 11.29 -16.02 16.29
CA TYR A 933 12.44 -15.36 15.64
C TYR A 933 13.54 -15.05 16.67
N VAL A 934 14.57 -15.88 16.70
CA VAL A 934 15.57 -15.92 17.79
C VAL A 934 16.30 -14.59 17.96
N GLU A 935 16.76 -13.95 16.89
CA GLU A 935 17.51 -12.69 16.96
C GLU A 935 16.67 -11.56 17.58
N LEU A 936 15.40 -11.47 17.18
CA LEU A 936 14.48 -10.46 17.70
C LEU A 936 14.17 -10.69 19.18
N ILE A 937 14.01 -11.96 19.58
CA ILE A 937 13.76 -12.34 20.97
C ILE A 937 14.98 -12.07 21.85
N ASP A 938 16.18 -12.39 21.39
CA ASP A 938 17.41 -12.11 22.12
C ASP A 938 17.64 -10.61 22.30
N ALA A 939 17.34 -9.80 21.27
CA ALA A 939 17.35 -8.34 21.38
C ALA A 939 16.32 -7.82 22.39
N ALA A 940 15.09 -8.36 22.39
CA ALA A 940 14.06 -8.00 23.35
C ALA A 940 14.44 -8.39 24.78
N LYS A 941 14.96 -9.60 24.99
CA LYS A 941 15.47 -10.09 26.27
C LYS A 941 16.56 -9.18 26.82
N GLN A 942 17.56 -8.86 25.99
CA GLN A 942 18.66 -7.99 26.39
C GLN A 942 18.17 -6.58 26.71
N PHE A 943 17.30 -6.01 25.87
CA PHE A 943 16.71 -4.69 26.14
C PHE A 943 15.93 -4.67 27.45
N ASN A 944 15.07 -5.67 27.68
CA ASN A 944 14.24 -5.76 28.86
C ASN A 944 15.08 -6.00 30.13
N ALA A 945 16.15 -6.79 30.07
CA ALA A 945 17.09 -6.96 31.18
C ALA A 945 17.72 -5.62 31.61
N ASP A 946 18.03 -4.75 30.65
CA ASP A 946 18.64 -3.45 30.91
C ASP A 946 17.62 -2.33 31.17
N LEU A 947 16.32 -2.58 30.95
CA LEU A 947 15.25 -1.57 30.83
C LEU A 947 15.27 -0.53 31.96
N TYR A 948 15.20 -0.98 33.21
CA TYR A 948 15.06 -0.06 34.33
C TYR A 948 16.37 0.66 34.66
N THR A 949 17.52 0.04 34.41
CA THR A 949 18.81 0.71 34.54
C THR A 949 18.98 1.74 33.43
N LYS A 950 18.55 1.47 32.19
CA LYS A 950 18.53 2.47 31.11
C LYS A 950 17.59 3.64 31.40
N ARG A 951 16.41 3.36 31.97
CA ARG A 951 15.39 4.39 32.25
C ARG A 951 15.75 5.26 33.45
N PHE A 952 16.18 4.64 34.54
CA PHE A 952 16.29 5.24 35.88
C PHE A 952 17.68 5.13 36.51
N GLY A 953 18.59 4.32 35.95
CA GLY A 953 19.98 4.24 36.39
C GLY A 953 20.67 5.59 36.25
N LYS A 954 21.58 5.87 37.19
CA LYS A 954 22.37 7.11 37.25
C LYS A 954 23.72 6.95 36.59
#